data_AF-A0A853DC69-F1
#
_entry.id   AF-A0A853DC69-F1
#
_cell.length_a   1.000
_cell.length_b   1.000
_cell.length_c   1.000
_cell.angle_alpha   90.00
_cell.angle_beta   90.00
_cell.angle_gamma   90.00
#
_symmetry.space_group_name_H-M   'P 1'
#
loop_
_entity.id
_entity.type
_entity.pdbx_description
1 polymer ?
#
loop_
_entity_poly.entity_id
_entity_poly.type
_entity_poly.pdbx_seq_one_letter_code
_entity_poly.pdbx_strand_id
1 'polypeptide(L)'
;MAVFPKVLVEQEHSSAWALDRGLAAVINPANPDDASLERAAATLRARGFEVAARHDGRVSASSLDTADVYVIAHPADGRSERVAGSLPAAFEQSELDAILQFVRAGGGLVVLADCDQDVHGNNVNDLLAHFGVSVRSTVVHESADGGHRHLGNATWVLADLAGTKGQGLLAGVDELCFYRSGVIDIEPGADVQVLARTSPTAYPAEEALVVTASYGAGRVVVLADSDIMGDDSIGELDHGQFWTNAVTWAAGRRTHETRHQGSGVETSAEWLRLKDAVQELRLLQSKDGSIDGAAHDHTRAADLVDVMKREIAALAPRFPHDAAYLAALPRDLDAWVDGGFGVPDFLDSLMLFRPDQHRADGVEHLVLFPMYTQNGNPDRVFEAVLLWVAWPDWLAWVEASYDNPMFLAMNFIDFTPGYDTNSAVLFPETVAVREIPKFNWGGIFCDREGARFRRVVREASALLSLQLPPDAERLIASQDLAQSTFAMWDLIHDRTHSHGDLPFDPFMIKQRMPFWMYALEELRCDLNTFRQAVKLEAAGQPYARSVQLAIVFDRIFRFPITGDRVRNYDGLGGQLLFAYLHKHDALRWTDNKLSFDWRRVPEVVIELCDEVEHLYRAGIDRSRVGHWLASHEFVARYVAPHPASTWAKGAAALPLDGPLKPLTDAVQPDEFPLNVFYEALRKKMTPVIASTAGITAATADDAAGAAPAPAVRVA
;
A
#
# COMPACT_ATOMS: atom_id res chain seq x y z
N MET A 1 -11.10 9.27 -11.88
CA MET A 1 -10.97 10.11 -10.67
C MET A 1 -9.74 9.63 -9.93
N ALA A 2 -8.92 10.54 -9.40
CA ALA A 2 -7.67 10.18 -8.74
C ALA A 2 -7.95 9.69 -7.32
N VAL A 3 -7.30 8.61 -6.90
CA VAL A 3 -7.36 8.13 -5.51
C VAL A 3 -6.66 9.09 -4.53
N PHE A 4 -5.92 10.08 -5.05
CA PHE A 4 -5.09 11.03 -4.30
C PHE A 4 -5.85 12.29 -3.87
N PRO A 5 -5.49 12.90 -2.72
CA PRO A 5 -6.24 14.02 -2.18
C PRO A 5 -6.14 15.28 -3.02
N LYS A 6 -7.22 16.08 -2.99
CA LYS A 6 -7.25 17.44 -3.50
C LYS A 6 -7.06 18.47 -2.38
N VAL A 7 -6.07 19.34 -2.56
CA VAL A 7 -5.71 20.42 -1.65
C VAL A 7 -6.11 21.75 -2.28
N LEU A 8 -6.96 22.51 -1.58
CA LEU A 8 -7.27 23.89 -1.92
C LEU A 8 -6.52 24.82 -0.99
N VAL A 9 -5.71 25.71 -1.57
CA VAL A 9 -5.02 26.77 -0.82
C VAL A 9 -5.77 28.07 -0.99
N GLU A 10 -6.12 28.70 0.13
CA GLU A 10 -6.78 30.00 0.16
C GLU A 10 -5.90 31.08 -0.47
N GLN A 11 -6.45 31.82 -1.44
CA GLN A 11 -5.72 32.85 -2.18
C GLN A 11 -6.57 34.11 -2.44
N GLU A 12 -7.82 34.16 -1.95
CA GLU A 12 -8.76 35.25 -2.19
C GLU A 12 -8.86 36.22 -1.00
N HIS A 13 -8.75 35.71 0.23
CA HIS A 13 -8.70 36.48 1.49
C HIS A 13 -7.31 37.02 1.79
N SER A 14 -6.92 38.09 1.09
CA SER A 14 -5.70 38.88 1.35
C SER A 14 -4.48 38.02 1.77
N SER A 15 -4.11 37.00 0.98
CA SER A 15 -3.06 36.07 1.34
C SER A 15 -1.67 36.68 1.15
N ALA A 16 -0.80 36.54 2.15
CA ALA A 16 0.62 36.90 2.07
C ALA A 16 1.44 35.93 1.20
N TRP A 17 0.87 34.75 0.89
CA TRP A 17 1.52 33.69 0.14
C TRP A 17 0.83 33.45 -1.19
N ALA A 18 1.61 33.13 -2.22
CA ALA A 18 1.10 32.79 -3.54
C ALA A 18 1.53 31.39 -4.00
N LEU A 19 0.56 30.62 -4.51
CA LEU A 19 0.85 29.35 -5.20
C LEU A 19 1.49 29.56 -6.58
N ASP A 20 1.30 30.73 -7.18
CA ASP A 20 1.89 31.12 -8.46
C ASP A 20 3.09 32.05 -8.23
N ARG A 21 4.24 31.70 -8.82
CA ARG A 21 5.48 32.47 -8.68
C ARG A 21 5.38 33.89 -9.27
N GLY A 22 4.57 34.08 -10.31
CA GLY A 22 4.33 35.40 -10.90
C GLY A 22 3.60 36.33 -9.93
N LEU A 23 2.58 35.81 -9.25
CA LEU A 23 1.87 36.52 -8.19
C LEU A 23 2.77 36.76 -6.97
N ALA A 24 3.58 35.78 -6.57
CA ALA A 24 4.58 35.95 -5.51
C ALA A 24 5.55 37.10 -5.83
N ALA A 25 5.96 37.27 -7.10
CA ALA A 25 6.81 38.37 -7.53
C ALA A 25 6.11 39.75 -7.51
N VAL A 26 4.78 39.79 -7.50
CA VAL A 26 4.02 41.03 -7.25
C VAL A 26 3.99 41.34 -5.75
N ILE A 27 3.79 40.32 -4.91
CA ILE A 27 3.78 40.44 -3.45
C ILE A 27 5.17 40.90 -2.97
N ASN A 28 6.22 40.16 -3.30
CA ASN A 28 7.61 40.47 -2.97
C ASN A 28 8.50 40.54 -4.23
N PRO A 29 8.61 41.72 -4.87
CA PRO A 29 9.44 41.89 -6.07
C PRO A 29 10.94 41.73 -5.83
N ALA A 30 11.40 41.90 -4.59
CA ALA A 30 12.82 41.82 -4.25
C ALA A 30 13.26 40.36 -4.04
N ASN A 31 12.40 39.56 -3.40
CA ASN A 31 12.63 38.14 -3.18
C ASN A 31 11.31 37.37 -3.25
N PRO A 32 10.86 36.95 -4.45
CA PRO A 32 9.59 36.25 -4.60
C PRO A 32 9.49 34.93 -3.83
N ASP A 33 10.62 34.30 -3.51
CA ASP A 33 10.66 33.03 -2.79
C ASP A 33 10.08 33.17 -1.37
N ASP A 34 10.20 34.36 -0.74
CA ASP A 34 9.63 34.68 0.59
C ASP A 34 8.10 34.88 0.57
N ALA A 35 7.47 34.74 -0.60
CA ALA A 35 6.02 34.88 -0.76
C ALA A 35 5.46 33.78 -1.67
N SER A 36 6.24 32.74 -1.97
CA SER A 36 5.84 31.64 -2.85
C SER A 36 5.70 30.32 -2.11
N LEU A 37 4.64 29.59 -2.44
CA LEU A 37 4.37 28.21 -2.01
C LEU A 37 4.45 27.24 -3.21
N GLU A 38 5.09 27.62 -4.31
CA GLU A 38 5.14 26.82 -5.54
C GLU A 38 5.85 25.48 -5.29
N ARG A 39 6.97 25.50 -4.55
CA ARG A 39 7.72 24.29 -4.16
C ARG A 39 6.97 23.46 -3.13
N ALA A 40 6.30 24.09 -2.17
CA ALA A 40 5.42 23.38 -1.22
C ALA A 40 4.29 22.64 -1.97
N ALA A 41 3.70 23.25 -2.99
CA ALA A 41 2.75 22.56 -3.86
C ALA A 41 3.40 21.46 -4.72
N ALA A 42 4.61 21.68 -5.22
CA ALA A 42 5.34 20.70 -6.02
C ALA A 42 5.68 19.43 -5.23
N THR A 43 6.03 19.53 -3.95
CA THR A 43 6.30 18.35 -3.09
C THR A 43 5.05 17.46 -2.95
N LEU A 44 3.87 18.05 -2.77
CA LEU A 44 2.60 17.31 -2.74
C LEU A 44 2.22 16.72 -4.10
N ARG A 45 2.39 17.49 -5.19
CA ARG A 45 2.11 17.01 -6.55
C ARG A 45 2.99 15.82 -6.94
N ALA A 46 4.24 15.79 -6.49
CA ALA A 46 5.13 14.63 -6.66
C ALA A 46 4.61 13.37 -5.95
N ARG A 47 3.72 13.52 -4.96
CA ARG A 47 2.99 12.44 -4.27
C ARG A 47 1.61 12.15 -4.87
N GLY A 48 1.28 12.78 -5.99
CA GLY A 48 0.02 12.59 -6.72
C GLY A 48 -1.13 13.47 -6.27
N PHE A 49 -0.92 14.36 -5.30
CA PHE A 49 -1.96 15.27 -4.83
C PHE A 49 -2.33 16.27 -5.93
N GLU A 50 -3.62 16.58 -6.04
CA GLU A 50 -4.06 17.75 -6.79
C GLU A 50 -3.92 18.97 -5.86
N VAL A 51 -3.19 20.00 -6.27
CA VAL A 51 -3.05 21.24 -5.49
C VAL A 51 -3.50 22.41 -6.33
N ALA A 52 -4.53 23.12 -5.87
CA ALA A 52 -5.13 24.24 -6.58
C ALA A 52 -5.31 25.47 -5.67
N ALA A 53 -5.18 26.64 -6.28
CA ALA A 53 -5.51 27.91 -5.66
C ALA A 53 -7.03 28.12 -5.62
N ARG A 54 -7.53 28.69 -4.53
CA ARG A 54 -8.92 29.13 -4.40
C ARG A 54 -9.00 30.65 -4.56
N HIS A 55 -9.58 31.09 -5.68
CA HIS A 55 -9.81 32.51 -6.01
C HIS A 55 -11.31 32.89 -6.10
N ASP A 56 -12.21 31.91 -6.01
CA ASP A 56 -13.63 32.12 -6.36
C ASP A 56 -14.45 32.64 -5.19
N GLY A 57 -14.34 33.96 -4.94
CA GLY A 57 -15.22 34.71 -4.04
C GLY A 57 -15.10 34.29 -2.58
N ARG A 58 -16.22 34.26 -1.84
CA ARG A 58 -16.28 33.88 -0.41
C ARG A 58 -16.35 32.37 -0.21
N VAL A 59 -15.84 31.88 0.92
CA VAL A 59 -15.83 30.45 1.24
C VAL A 59 -17.26 29.99 1.51
N SER A 60 -17.62 28.88 0.89
CA SER A 60 -18.93 28.24 1.03
C SER A 60 -18.79 26.72 1.00
N ALA A 61 -19.83 26.00 1.44
CA ALA A 61 -19.84 24.53 1.38
C ALA A 61 -19.55 24.03 -0.06
N SER A 62 -20.19 24.62 -1.06
CA SER A 62 -19.96 24.26 -2.47
C SER A 62 -18.54 24.55 -2.96
N SER A 63 -17.87 25.57 -2.42
CA SER A 63 -16.48 25.87 -2.81
C SER A 63 -15.47 24.85 -2.24
N LEU A 64 -15.84 24.13 -1.18
CA LEU A 64 -15.00 23.12 -0.52
C LEU A 64 -15.42 21.67 -0.85
N ASP A 65 -16.50 21.48 -1.61
CA ASP A 65 -17.15 20.18 -1.81
C ASP A 65 -16.23 19.13 -2.44
N THR A 66 -15.29 19.58 -3.29
CA THR A 66 -14.31 18.70 -3.96
C THR A 66 -12.96 18.63 -3.26
N ALA A 67 -12.76 19.41 -2.18
CA ALA A 67 -11.52 19.42 -1.44
C ALA A 67 -11.45 18.26 -0.43
N ASP A 68 -10.26 17.71 -0.26
CA ASP A 68 -9.94 16.85 0.87
C ASP A 68 -9.24 17.65 1.97
N VAL A 69 -8.42 18.63 1.58
CA VAL A 69 -7.73 19.55 2.49
C VAL A 69 -7.94 20.98 2.06
N TYR A 70 -8.23 21.85 3.02
CA TYR A 70 -8.25 23.30 2.86
C TYR A 70 -7.08 23.91 3.66
N VAL A 71 -6.29 24.76 3.02
CA VAL A 71 -5.11 25.39 3.60
C VAL A 71 -5.34 26.89 3.70
N ILE A 72 -5.22 27.44 4.90
CA ILE A 72 -5.22 28.88 5.16
C ILE A 72 -3.78 29.29 5.43
N ALA A 73 -3.19 30.05 4.51
CA ALA A 73 -1.80 30.50 4.59
C ALA A 73 -1.76 32.01 4.81
N HIS A 74 -1.57 32.40 6.08
CA HIS A 74 -1.34 33.78 6.54
C HIS A 74 -2.17 34.88 5.82
N PRO A 75 -3.49 34.97 6.09
CA PRO A 75 -4.30 36.10 5.63
C PRO A 75 -3.91 37.38 6.37
N ALA A 76 -3.60 38.46 5.64
CA ALA A 76 -3.15 39.71 6.25
C ALA A 76 -3.71 40.97 5.58
N ASP A 77 -4.01 42.00 6.36
CA ASP A 77 -4.46 43.29 5.84
C ASP A 77 -3.31 43.93 5.04
N GLY A 78 -3.62 44.47 3.86
CA GLY A 78 -2.66 45.10 2.96
C GLY A 78 -1.91 46.32 3.54
N ARG A 79 -2.29 46.80 4.72
CA ARG A 79 -1.55 47.82 5.50
C ARG A 79 -0.45 47.21 6.35
N SER A 80 -0.60 45.95 6.76
CA SER A 80 0.38 45.19 7.55
C SER A 80 1.41 44.54 6.65
N GLU A 81 0.96 43.90 5.56
CA GLU A 81 1.80 43.16 4.62
C GLU A 81 1.44 43.44 3.17
N ARG A 82 2.31 43.00 2.25
CA ARG A 82 1.95 42.92 0.83
C ARG A 82 1.25 41.59 0.63
N VAL A 83 0.10 41.62 -0.04
CA VAL A 83 -0.80 40.47 -0.15
C VAL A 83 -1.43 40.40 -1.53
N ALA A 84 -1.99 39.24 -1.85
CA ALA A 84 -2.83 38.99 -3.02
C ALA A 84 -4.27 38.63 -2.63
N GLY A 85 -5.18 38.60 -3.59
CA GLY A 85 -6.61 38.36 -3.36
C GLY A 85 -7.43 39.66 -3.27
N SER A 86 -8.73 39.57 -3.51
CA SER A 86 -9.62 40.74 -3.55
C SER A 86 -10.51 40.91 -2.31
N LEU A 87 -10.55 39.91 -1.42
CA LEU A 87 -11.33 39.95 -0.19
C LEU A 87 -10.49 40.40 1.02
N PRO A 88 -11.10 41.01 2.04
CA PRO A 88 -10.42 41.34 3.31
C PRO A 88 -9.78 40.10 3.95
N ALA A 89 -8.78 40.29 4.82
CA ALA A 89 -8.13 39.20 5.54
C ALA A 89 -9.07 38.45 6.53
N ALA A 90 -10.15 39.09 6.97
CA ALA A 90 -11.14 38.50 7.86
C ALA A 90 -12.25 37.78 7.08
N PHE A 91 -12.52 36.54 7.48
CA PHE A 91 -13.64 35.73 7.01
C PHE A 91 -14.96 36.20 7.62
N GLU A 92 -16.05 36.19 6.85
CA GLU A 92 -17.40 36.36 7.42
C GLU A 92 -17.81 35.14 8.26
N GLN A 93 -18.77 35.31 9.17
CA GLN A 93 -19.26 34.20 10.01
C GLN A 93 -19.77 33.01 9.17
N SER A 94 -20.42 33.27 8.04
CA SER A 94 -20.88 32.22 7.11
C SER A 94 -19.74 31.42 6.49
N GLU A 95 -18.58 32.05 6.29
CA GLU A 95 -17.37 31.41 5.77
C GLU A 95 -16.74 30.52 6.84
N LEU A 96 -16.65 31.02 8.08
CA LEU A 96 -16.21 30.24 9.24
C LEU A 96 -17.11 29.01 9.44
N ASP A 97 -18.43 29.19 9.40
CA ASP A 97 -19.40 28.09 9.53
C ASP A 97 -19.21 27.04 8.43
N ALA A 98 -18.94 27.47 7.19
CA ALA A 98 -18.67 26.56 6.07
C ALA A 98 -17.37 25.76 6.27
N ILE A 99 -16.30 26.41 6.73
CA ILE A 99 -15.03 25.75 7.04
C ILE A 99 -15.22 24.73 8.18
N LEU A 100 -15.91 25.12 9.26
CA LEU A 100 -16.19 24.22 10.39
C LEU A 100 -17.05 23.02 9.97
N GLN A 101 -18.04 23.23 9.11
CA GLN A 101 -18.85 22.15 8.57
C GLN A 101 -18.01 21.20 7.72
N PHE A 102 -17.15 21.74 6.86
CA PHE A 102 -16.23 20.96 6.03
C PHE A 102 -15.32 20.06 6.88
N VAL A 103 -14.67 20.63 7.90
CA VAL A 103 -13.81 19.86 8.81
C VAL A 103 -14.64 18.82 9.57
N ARG A 104 -15.78 19.21 10.15
CA ARG A 104 -16.65 18.27 10.89
C ARG A 104 -17.07 17.07 10.04
N ALA A 105 -17.28 17.27 8.73
CA ALA A 105 -17.65 16.26 7.74
C ALA A 105 -16.48 15.42 7.20
N GLY A 106 -15.28 15.53 7.79
CA GLY A 106 -14.12 14.73 7.43
C GLY A 106 -13.07 15.44 6.57
N GLY A 107 -13.27 16.73 6.25
CA GLY A 107 -12.25 17.54 5.59
C GLY A 107 -11.06 17.84 6.49
N GLY A 108 -9.89 18.02 5.88
CA GLY A 108 -8.66 18.45 6.55
C GLY A 108 -8.51 19.96 6.54
N LEU A 109 -8.09 20.55 7.65
CA LEU A 109 -7.70 21.97 7.73
C LEU A 109 -6.23 22.09 8.08
N VAL A 110 -5.47 22.86 7.32
CA VAL A 110 -4.11 23.26 7.67
C VAL A 110 -4.06 24.78 7.77
N VAL A 111 -3.54 25.29 8.89
CA VAL A 111 -3.38 26.73 9.13
C VAL A 111 -1.90 27.02 9.31
N LEU A 112 -1.37 27.90 8.45
CA LEU A 112 -0.03 28.48 8.57
C LEU A 112 -0.20 29.90 9.11
N ALA A 113 0.22 30.11 10.36
CA ALA A 113 0.07 31.36 11.08
C ALA A 113 1.36 32.19 11.05
N ASP A 114 1.36 33.32 11.77
CA ASP A 114 2.51 34.22 11.86
C ASP A 114 2.79 34.66 13.31
N CYS A 115 4.01 35.15 13.58
CA CYS A 115 4.41 35.74 14.85
C CYS A 115 3.59 36.95 15.30
N ASP A 116 3.00 37.69 14.38
CA ASP A 116 2.27 38.93 14.64
C ASP A 116 0.75 38.76 14.34
N GLN A 117 0.24 37.53 14.52
CA GLN A 117 -1.12 37.10 14.17
C GLN A 117 -2.23 38.13 14.43
N ASP A 118 -2.23 38.79 15.59
CA ASP A 118 -3.30 39.69 16.06
C ASP A 118 -3.30 41.07 15.36
N VAL A 119 -2.23 41.45 14.66
CA VAL A 119 -2.13 42.77 14.00
C VAL A 119 -2.44 42.74 12.51
N HIS A 120 -2.64 41.55 11.93
CA HIS A 120 -2.92 41.36 10.51
C HIS A 120 -4.38 41.59 10.12
N GLY A 121 -5.27 41.92 11.05
CA GLY A 121 -6.68 42.22 10.75
C GLY A 121 -7.49 41.02 10.23
N ASN A 122 -6.97 39.79 10.39
CA ASN A 122 -7.70 38.56 10.16
C ASN A 122 -8.44 38.10 11.43
N ASN A 123 -9.26 37.06 11.29
CA ASN A 123 -9.97 36.40 12.39
C ASN A 123 -9.70 34.90 12.43
N VAL A 124 -8.48 34.48 12.09
CA VAL A 124 -8.08 33.06 12.12
C VAL A 124 -8.20 32.49 13.54
N ASN A 125 -7.91 33.28 14.58
CA ASN A 125 -8.09 32.84 15.97
C ASN A 125 -9.56 32.60 16.35
N ASP A 126 -10.53 33.28 15.73
CA ASP A 126 -11.96 32.98 15.94
C ASP A 126 -12.31 31.58 15.40
N LEU A 127 -11.71 31.20 14.26
CA LEU A 127 -11.83 29.84 13.70
C LEU A 127 -11.14 28.81 14.61
N LEU A 128 -9.91 29.08 15.01
CA LEU A 128 -9.06 28.15 15.76
C LEU A 128 -9.62 27.84 17.16
N ALA A 129 -10.29 28.80 17.79
CA ALA A 129 -10.93 28.61 19.09
C ALA A 129 -11.93 27.44 19.11
N HIS A 130 -12.55 27.11 17.97
CA HIS A 130 -13.44 25.94 17.87
C HIS A 130 -12.71 24.58 17.98
N PHE A 131 -11.39 24.58 17.82
CA PHE A 131 -10.53 23.42 17.99
C PHE A 131 -9.77 23.46 19.32
N GLY A 132 -10.06 24.43 20.19
CA GLY A 132 -9.42 24.59 21.50
C GLY A 132 -7.98 25.10 21.42
N VAL A 133 -7.63 25.83 20.35
CA VAL A 133 -6.29 26.40 20.15
C VAL A 133 -6.37 27.84 19.66
N SER A 134 -5.34 28.63 19.91
CA SER A 134 -5.19 29.98 19.38
C SER A 134 -3.72 30.31 19.19
N VAL A 135 -3.38 31.04 18.13
CA VAL A 135 -2.01 31.52 17.90
C VAL A 135 -1.83 32.83 18.66
N ARG A 136 -0.82 32.87 19.53
CA ARG A 136 -0.44 34.04 20.31
C ARG A 136 0.66 34.81 19.60
N SER A 137 0.43 36.10 19.39
CA SER A 137 1.42 36.99 18.79
C SER A 137 2.63 37.15 19.71
N THR A 138 3.79 36.71 19.23
CA THR A 138 5.09 36.84 19.87
C THR A 138 6.18 36.49 18.85
N VAL A 139 7.43 36.86 19.10
CA VAL A 139 8.57 36.36 18.33
C VAL A 139 9.39 35.48 19.26
N VAL A 140 9.48 34.19 18.96
CA VAL A 140 10.31 33.28 19.74
C VAL A 140 11.78 33.66 19.56
N HIS A 141 12.48 33.80 20.69
CA HIS A 141 13.93 34.04 20.73
C HIS A 141 14.66 32.90 21.41
N GLU A 142 15.61 32.29 20.73
CA GLU A 142 16.50 31.29 21.30
C GLU A 142 17.73 31.94 21.96
N SER A 143 18.16 31.38 23.09
CA SER A 143 19.38 31.80 23.78
C SER A 143 20.64 31.55 22.94
N ALA A 144 21.71 32.31 23.20
CA ALA A 144 22.96 32.18 22.44
C ALA A 144 23.67 30.84 22.67
N ASP A 145 23.54 30.30 23.88
CA ASP A 145 24.24 29.09 24.33
C ASP A 145 23.33 27.84 24.32
N GLY A 146 22.09 27.96 23.82
CA GLY A 146 21.09 26.90 23.86
C GLY A 146 21.27 25.80 22.81
N GLY A 147 22.02 26.06 21.74
CA GLY A 147 22.25 25.09 20.66
C GLY A 147 21.08 24.91 19.67
N HIS A 148 19.97 25.62 19.88
CA HIS A 148 18.76 25.57 19.05
C HIS A 148 18.63 26.74 18.05
N ARG A 149 19.71 27.49 17.82
CA ARG A 149 19.73 28.56 16.80
C ARG A 149 20.10 28.01 15.45
N HIS A 150 19.20 28.08 14.48
CA HIS A 150 19.54 27.80 13.10
C HIS A 150 20.39 28.94 12.52
N LEU A 151 21.54 28.59 11.93
CA LEU A 151 22.52 29.54 11.36
C LEU A 151 22.95 30.68 12.32
N GLY A 152 22.86 30.44 13.63
CA GLY A 152 23.23 31.41 14.67
C GLY A 152 22.23 32.55 14.87
N ASN A 153 21.11 32.59 14.14
CA ASN A 153 20.09 33.61 14.29
C ASN A 153 19.23 33.32 15.53
N ALA A 154 18.95 34.36 16.33
CA ALA A 154 18.18 34.21 17.57
C ALA A 154 16.69 33.94 17.33
N THR A 155 16.13 34.30 16.17
CA THR A 155 14.70 34.08 15.85
C THR A 155 14.47 32.92 14.89
N TRP A 156 15.53 32.20 14.51
CA TRP A 156 15.44 30.99 13.71
C TRP A 156 15.66 29.80 14.63
N VAL A 157 14.55 29.22 15.09
CA VAL A 157 14.54 28.32 16.24
C VAL A 157 14.34 26.88 15.78
N LEU A 158 15.28 26.01 16.16
CA LEU A 158 15.17 24.57 15.98
C LEU A 158 14.20 24.02 17.03
N ALA A 159 13.08 23.48 16.56
CA ALA A 159 12.05 22.97 17.44
C ALA A 159 12.47 21.71 18.20
N ASP A 160 11.98 21.58 19.43
CA ASP A 160 12.00 20.32 20.16
C ASP A 160 10.81 19.46 19.73
N LEU A 161 11.09 18.37 19.02
CA LEU A 161 10.07 17.48 18.45
C LEU A 161 9.55 16.50 19.49
N ALA A 162 8.23 16.40 19.60
CA ALA A 162 7.59 15.56 20.61
C ALA A 162 7.62 14.06 20.26
N GLY A 163 7.63 13.22 21.29
CA GLY A 163 7.50 11.77 21.14
C GLY A 163 8.77 11.06 20.67
N THR A 164 8.61 9.88 20.09
CA THR A 164 9.74 9.15 19.48
C THR A 164 10.09 9.84 18.16
N LYS A 165 11.31 10.36 18.05
CA LYS A 165 11.80 11.03 16.85
C LYS A 165 11.57 10.21 15.58
N GLY A 166 11.20 10.89 14.50
CA GLY A 166 11.03 10.23 13.22
C GLY A 166 9.83 9.27 13.16
N GLN A 167 8.83 9.33 14.05
CA GLN A 167 7.68 8.41 14.05
C GLN A 167 6.34 9.11 13.82
N GLY A 168 5.31 8.35 13.40
CA GLY A 168 3.97 8.88 13.21
C GLY A 168 3.94 10.00 12.18
N LEU A 169 3.32 11.13 12.53
CA LEU A 169 3.27 12.32 11.68
C LEU A 169 4.66 12.96 11.48
N LEU A 170 5.62 12.68 12.36
CA LEU A 170 7.02 13.09 12.22
C LEU A 170 7.85 12.03 11.50
N ALA A 171 7.25 11.06 10.80
CA ALA A 171 7.99 10.05 10.07
C ALA A 171 9.00 10.64 9.08
N GLY A 172 10.28 10.34 9.29
CA GLY A 172 11.39 10.87 8.49
C GLY A 172 11.80 12.31 8.80
N VAL A 173 11.22 12.92 9.83
CA VAL A 173 11.47 14.30 10.29
C VAL A 173 12.27 14.25 11.59
N ASP A 174 13.51 14.74 11.54
CA ASP A 174 14.41 14.84 12.70
C ASP A 174 14.56 16.29 13.17
N GLU A 175 14.51 17.26 12.24
CA GLU A 175 14.72 18.68 12.55
C GLU A 175 13.72 19.58 11.78
N LEU A 176 13.19 20.59 12.49
CA LEU A 176 12.37 21.66 11.94
C LEU A 176 12.86 23.01 12.47
N CYS A 177 12.96 24.01 11.59
CA CYS A 177 13.31 25.39 11.93
C CYS A 177 12.10 26.32 11.69
N PHE A 178 11.88 27.24 12.64
CA PHE A 178 10.84 28.27 12.55
C PHE A 178 11.51 29.65 12.51
N TYR A 179 11.16 30.50 11.55
CA TYR A 179 11.87 31.70 11.09
C TYR A 179 11.15 32.99 11.51
N ARG A 180 11.00 33.20 12.83
CA ARG A 180 10.10 34.15 13.51
C ARG A 180 8.72 33.55 13.77
N SER A 181 8.70 32.51 14.59
CA SER A 181 7.44 31.91 15.01
C SER A 181 6.74 32.74 16.08
N GLY A 182 5.40 32.71 16.03
CA GLY A 182 4.56 32.88 17.21
C GLY A 182 4.60 31.64 18.10
N VAL A 183 3.56 31.45 18.90
CA VAL A 183 3.32 30.21 19.66
C VAL A 183 1.83 29.88 19.70
N ILE A 184 1.49 28.64 19.99
CA ILE A 184 0.10 28.16 20.04
C ILE A 184 -0.30 27.93 21.49
N ASP A 185 -1.28 28.71 21.95
CA ASP A 185 -1.93 28.48 23.23
C ASP A 185 -3.00 27.38 23.05
N ILE A 186 -3.09 26.48 24.03
CA ILE A 186 -3.99 25.33 24.02
C ILE A 186 -4.96 25.45 25.19
N GLU A 187 -6.26 25.37 24.93
CA GLU A 187 -7.28 25.43 25.96
C GLU A 187 -7.17 24.22 26.92
N PRO A 188 -7.33 24.44 28.24
CA PRO A 188 -7.31 23.35 29.21
C PRO A 188 -8.36 22.27 28.88
N GLY A 189 -7.88 21.03 28.67
CA GLY A 189 -8.74 19.89 28.37
C GLY A 189 -9.11 19.71 26.90
N ALA A 190 -8.56 20.54 25.99
CA ALA A 190 -8.68 20.32 24.56
C ALA A 190 -7.98 19.03 24.13
N ASP A 191 -8.57 18.30 23.19
CA ASP A 191 -8.01 17.08 22.61
C ASP A 191 -7.02 17.43 21.49
N VAL A 192 -5.85 17.91 21.90
CA VAL A 192 -4.80 18.45 21.03
C VAL A 192 -3.49 17.72 21.28
N GLN A 193 -2.84 17.30 20.20
CA GLN A 193 -1.49 16.73 20.23
C GLN A 193 -0.48 17.81 19.82
N VAL A 194 0.54 18.03 20.64
CA VAL A 194 1.67 18.90 20.31
C VAL A 194 2.74 18.09 19.61
N LEU A 195 3.21 18.56 18.45
CA LEU A 195 4.25 17.90 17.65
C LEU A 195 5.62 18.56 17.80
N ALA A 196 5.64 19.87 18.03
CA ALA A 196 6.87 20.65 18.11
C ALA A 196 6.71 21.74 19.19
N ARG A 197 7.78 21.99 19.93
CA ARG A 197 7.86 23.03 20.97
C ARG A 197 9.08 23.91 20.79
N THR A 198 9.01 25.11 21.35
CA THR A 198 10.21 25.90 21.62
C THR A 198 11.07 25.19 22.66
N SER A 199 12.40 25.34 22.60
CA SER A 199 13.30 24.69 23.55
C SER A 199 13.12 25.23 24.99
N PRO A 200 13.67 24.55 26.02
CA PRO A 200 13.74 25.08 27.38
C PRO A 200 14.57 26.37 27.53
N THR A 201 15.40 26.70 26.54
CA THR A 201 16.26 27.89 26.55
C THR A 201 15.72 29.04 25.70
N ALA A 202 14.60 28.84 25.01
CA ALA A 202 13.91 29.86 24.26
C ALA A 202 13.11 30.81 25.17
N TYR A 203 12.71 31.96 24.63
CA TYR A 203 11.69 32.82 25.20
C TYR A 203 10.59 33.08 24.16
N PRO A 204 9.32 32.74 24.45
CA PRO A 204 8.90 31.91 25.58
C PRO A 204 9.43 30.46 25.48
N ALA A 205 9.61 29.79 26.63
CA ALA A 205 10.18 28.44 26.70
C ALA A 205 9.09 27.37 26.69
N GLU A 206 9.38 26.21 26.10
CA GLU A 206 8.52 25.01 26.09
C GLU A 206 7.08 25.20 25.53
N GLU A 207 6.82 26.29 24.81
CA GLU A 207 5.54 26.59 24.18
C GLU A 207 5.34 25.79 22.90
N ALA A 208 4.08 25.55 22.52
CA ALA A 208 3.76 24.79 21.30
C ALA A 208 4.01 25.62 20.03
N LEU A 209 4.64 25.00 19.03
CA LEU A 209 4.88 25.56 17.70
C LEU A 209 4.03 24.89 16.63
N VAL A 210 3.73 23.60 16.82
CA VAL A 210 2.88 22.81 15.92
C VAL A 210 1.95 21.96 16.75
N VAL A 211 0.67 22.01 16.40
CA VAL A 211 -0.35 21.16 17.02
C VAL A 211 -1.25 20.50 15.99
N THR A 212 -1.83 19.38 16.39
CA THR A 212 -2.88 18.71 15.65
C THR A 212 -4.09 18.45 16.52
N ALA A 213 -5.28 18.57 15.95
CA ALA A 213 -6.55 18.31 16.61
C ALA A 213 -7.48 17.48 15.72
N SER A 214 -8.46 16.83 16.34
CA SER A 214 -9.59 16.21 15.63
C SER A 214 -10.85 17.04 15.85
N TYR A 215 -11.70 17.15 14.82
CA TYR A 215 -12.98 17.85 14.93
C TYR A 215 -14.06 17.15 14.12
N GLY A 216 -15.02 16.53 14.81
CA GLY A 216 -15.95 15.61 14.16
C GLY A 216 -15.19 14.44 13.52
N ALA A 217 -15.33 14.26 12.21
CA ALA A 217 -14.57 13.27 11.45
C ALA A 217 -13.27 13.82 10.82
N GLY A 218 -13.05 15.14 10.89
CA GLY A 218 -11.91 15.81 10.24
C GLY A 218 -10.71 15.99 11.16
N ARG A 219 -9.66 16.54 10.57
CA ARG A 219 -8.34 16.70 11.17
C ARG A 219 -7.82 18.11 10.91
N VAL A 220 -7.19 18.69 11.93
CA VAL A 220 -6.68 20.06 11.89
C VAL A 220 -5.19 20.05 12.23
N VAL A 221 -4.38 20.76 11.45
CA VAL A 221 -2.97 21.03 11.71
C VAL A 221 -2.77 22.54 11.79
N VAL A 222 -2.12 23.02 12.84
CA VAL A 222 -1.80 24.45 13.02
C VAL A 222 -0.31 24.59 13.25
N LEU A 223 0.32 25.47 12.47
CA LEU A 223 1.72 25.86 12.62
C LEU A 223 1.76 27.33 13.02
N ALA A 224 2.60 27.65 14.00
CA ALA A 224 2.81 29.01 14.50
C ALA A 224 3.71 29.88 13.60
N ASP A 225 4.04 29.37 12.41
CA ASP A 225 4.92 30.00 11.43
C ASP A 225 4.56 29.51 10.04
N SER A 226 4.50 30.43 9.09
CA SER A 226 4.23 30.18 7.69
C SER A 226 5.51 30.20 6.83
N ASP A 227 6.58 30.85 7.30
CA ASP A 227 7.85 30.98 6.58
C ASP A 227 8.48 29.61 6.32
N ILE A 228 8.30 28.65 7.24
CA ILE A 228 8.76 27.25 7.08
C ILE A 228 8.26 26.57 5.79
N MET A 229 7.16 27.06 5.20
CA MET A 229 6.59 26.53 3.94
C MET A 229 6.95 27.36 2.71
N GLY A 230 7.64 28.49 2.88
CA GLY A 230 8.09 29.34 1.78
C GLY A 230 9.10 28.65 0.88
N ASP A 231 9.18 29.07 -0.39
CA ASP A 231 10.08 28.49 -1.39
C ASP A 231 11.57 28.59 -1.01
N ASP A 232 11.91 29.56 -0.17
CA ASP A 232 13.24 29.78 0.40
C ASP A 232 13.58 28.77 1.53
N SER A 233 12.57 28.28 2.26
CA SER A 233 12.74 27.51 3.49
C SER A 233 12.28 26.04 3.40
N ILE A 234 11.33 25.70 2.52
CA ILE A 234 10.75 24.35 2.40
C ILE A 234 11.77 23.26 2.05
N GLY A 235 12.88 23.65 1.40
CA GLY A 235 13.99 22.77 1.05
C GLY A 235 15.05 22.62 2.16
N GLU A 236 14.94 23.36 3.25
CA GLU A 236 15.85 23.26 4.41
C GLU A 236 15.41 22.14 5.36
N LEU A 237 16.39 21.51 6.02
CA LEU A 237 16.18 20.44 7.00
C LEU A 237 15.18 19.38 6.48
N ASP A 238 14.12 19.09 7.24
CA ASP A 238 13.08 18.13 6.88
C ASP A 238 11.71 18.78 6.61
N HIS A 239 11.67 20.08 6.28
CA HIS A 239 10.41 20.83 6.13
C HIS A 239 9.50 20.24 5.06
N GLY A 240 10.03 19.91 3.88
CA GLY A 240 9.24 19.28 2.81
C GLY A 240 8.65 17.91 3.19
N GLN A 241 9.37 17.12 3.99
CA GLN A 241 8.86 15.83 4.49
C GLN A 241 7.75 16.06 5.51
N PHE A 242 7.95 16.99 6.45
CA PHE A 242 6.93 17.35 7.43
C PHE A 242 5.67 17.92 6.78
N TRP A 243 5.81 18.82 5.80
CA TRP A 243 4.70 19.36 5.02
C TRP A 243 3.87 18.25 4.36
N THR A 244 4.56 17.34 3.68
CA THR A 244 3.91 16.18 3.05
C THR A 244 3.18 15.33 4.08
N ASN A 245 3.81 15.03 5.22
CA ASN A 245 3.19 14.26 6.30
C ASN A 245 1.95 14.96 6.87
N ALA A 246 2.06 16.27 7.17
CA ALA A 246 1.00 17.07 7.76
C ALA A 246 -0.24 17.14 6.86
N VAL A 247 -0.05 17.43 5.56
CA VAL A 247 -1.14 17.50 4.59
C VAL A 247 -1.75 16.13 4.32
N THR A 248 -0.92 15.09 4.19
CA THR A 248 -1.41 13.70 4.03
C THR A 248 -2.21 13.26 5.23
N TRP A 249 -1.77 13.60 6.44
CA TRP A 249 -2.51 13.31 7.67
C TRP A 249 -3.82 14.10 7.74
N ALA A 250 -3.80 15.40 7.39
CA ALA A 250 -4.96 16.27 7.39
C ALA A 250 -6.04 15.80 6.41
N ALA A 251 -5.67 15.29 5.23
CA ALA A 251 -6.58 14.69 4.26
C ALA A 251 -7.41 13.54 4.86
N GLY A 252 -6.93 12.97 5.97
CA GLY A 252 -7.69 12.03 6.78
C GLY A 252 -7.96 10.72 6.04
N ARG A 253 -9.12 10.13 6.34
CA ARG A 253 -9.60 8.88 5.73
C ARG A 253 -10.69 9.12 4.69
N ARG A 254 -10.86 10.35 4.20
CA ARG A 254 -11.75 10.59 3.06
C ARG A 254 -11.21 9.78 1.90
N THR A 255 -11.99 8.77 1.52
CA THR A 255 -11.68 7.88 0.41
C THR A 255 -12.58 8.27 -0.73
N HIS A 256 -11.98 8.59 -1.87
CA HIS A 256 -12.68 8.60 -3.14
C HIS A 256 -12.84 7.13 -3.54
N GLU A 257 -13.91 6.48 -3.07
CA GLU A 257 -14.22 5.11 -3.50
C GLU A 257 -14.67 5.13 -4.97
N THR A 258 -13.75 4.77 -5.85
CA THR A 258 -14.04 4.38 -7.23
C THR A 258 -14.52 2.94 -7.25
N ARG A 259 -15.79 2.74 -6.89
CA ARG A 259 -16.42 1.43 -7.12
C ARG A 259 -16.54 1.18 -8.61
N HIS A 260 -15.93 0.10 -9.08
CA HIS A 260 -16.25 -0.45 -10.39
C HIS A 260 -17.76 -0.73 -10.43
N GLN A 261 -18.48 -0.01 -11.30
CA GLN A 261 -19.87 -0.33 -11.58
C GLN A 261 -19.89 -1.56 -12.49
N GLY A 262 -19.87 -2.75 -11.88
CA GLY A 262 -19.94 -4.01 -12.60
C GLY A 262 -21.18 -4.09 -13.51
N SER A 263 -21.13 -4.98 -14.49
CA SER A 263 -22.25 -5.23 -15.42
C SER A 263 -23.48 -5.86 -14.75
N GLY A 264 -23.44 -6.08 -13.43
CA GLY A 264 -24.44 -6.77 -12.63
C GLY A 264 -24.55 -8.25 -12.93
N VAL A 265 -23.55 -8.84 -13.61
CA VAL A 265 -23.56 -10.25 -14.02
C VAL A 265 -23.63 -11.21 -12.84
N GLU A 266 -23.01 -10.85 -11.71
CA GLU A 266 -22.99 -11.59 -10.46
C GLU A 266 -24.38 -11.72 -9.80
N THR A 267 -25.32 -10.88 -10.20
CA THR A 267 -26.73 -10.95 -9.75
C THR A 267 -27.66 -11.57 -10.80
N SER A 268 -27.14 -11.91 -11.98
CA SER A 268 -27.93 -12.51 -13.06
C SER A 268 -28.38 -13.93 -12.70
N ALA A 269 -29.57 -14.31 -13.17
CA ALA A 269 -30.13 -15.63 -12.87
C ALA A 269 -29.29 -16.75 -13.53
N GLU A 270 -28.67 -16.45 -14.67
CA GLU A 270 -27.79 -17.35 -15.42
C GLU A 270 -26.52 -17.65 -14.63
N TRP A 271 -25.87 -16.62 -14.08
CA TRP A 271 -24.69 -16.81 -13.23
C TRP A 271 -25.01 -17.63 -11.99
N LEU A 272 -26.08 -17.30 -11.27
CA LEU A 272 -26.46 -18.02 -10.05
C LEU A 272 -26.70 -19.51 -10.33
N ARG A 273 -27.41 -19.84 -11.43
CA ARG A 273 -27.60 -21.24 -11.85
C ARG A 273 -26.30 -21.93 -12.26
N LEU A 274 -25.40 -21.24 -12.97
CA LEU A 274 -24.09 -21.77 -13.33
C LEU A 274 -23.26 -22.08 -12.07
N LYS A 275 -23.18 -21.11 -11.16
CA LYS A 275 -22.44 -21.20 -9.91
C LYS A 275 -22.95 -22.35 -9.03
N ASP A 276 -24.27 -22.52 -8.91
CA ASP A 276 -24.88 -23.62 -8.17
C ASP A 276 -24.57 -24.97 -8.81
N ALA A 277 -24.67 -25.08 -10.13
CA ALA A 277 -24.36 -26.32 -10.84
C ALA A 277 -22.89 -26.74 -10.68
N VAL A 278 -21.97 -25.77 -10.75
CA VAL A 278 -20.53 -26.00 -10.51
C VAL A 278 -20.28 -26.42 -9.07
N GLN A 279 -20.89 -25.75 -8.09
CA GLN A 279 -20.76 -26.11 -6.68
C GLN A 279 -21.21 -27.54 -6.40
N GLU A 280 -22.32 -27.97 -6.99
CA GLU A 280 -22.81 -29.34 -6.84
C GLU A 280 -21.88 -30.34 -7.56
N LEU A 281 -21.47 -30.06 -8.80
CA LEU A 281 -20.59 -30.94 -9.59
C LEU A 281 -19.26 -31.21 -8.86
N ARG A 282 -18.68 -30.19 -8.23
CA ARG A 282 -17.43 -30.30 -7.46
C ARG A 282 -17.48 -31.37 -6.37
N LEU A 283 -18.63 -31.57 -5.74
CA LEU A 283 -18.81 -32.55 -4.67
C LEU A 283 -18.79 -34.00 -5.19
N LEU A 284 -18.94 -34.19 -6.50
CA LEU A 284 -18.90 -35.49 -7.17
C LEU A 284 -17.49 -35.82 -7.69
N GLN A 285 -16.58 -34.84 -7.71
CA GLN A 285 -15.25 -34.99 -8.29
C GLN A 285 -14.22 -35.55 -7.29
N SER A 286 -13.36 -36.41 -7.81
CA SER A 286 -12.12 -36.86 -7.17
C SER A 286 -11.04 -35.77 -7.25
N LYS A 287 -9.91 -36.00 -6.58
CA LYS A 287 -8.79 -35.04 -6.51
C LYS A 287 -8.21 -34.64 -7.87
N ASP A 288 -8.28 -35.51 -8.86
CA ASP A 288 -7.82 -35.27 -10.23
C ASP A 288 -8.92 -34.71 -11.14
N GLY A 289 -10.11 -34.44 -10.60
CA GLY A 289 -11.25 -33.91 -11.32
C GLY A 289 -12.16 -34.97 -11.95
N SER A 290 -11.80 -36.25 -11.93
CA SER A 290 -12.64 -37.35 -12.46
C SER A 290 -13.85 -37.63 -11.55
N ILE A 291 -14.90 -38.28 -12.08
CA ILE A 291 -16.05 -38.73 -11.29
C ILE A 291 -16.11 -40.25 -11.29
N ASP A 292 -15.95 -40.85 -10.12
CA ASP A 292 -16.10 -42.30 -9.95
C ASP A 292 -17.58 -42.70 -10.04
N GLY A 293 -17.95 -43.36 -11.14
CA GLY A 293 -19.31 -43.85 -11.38
C GLY A 293 -19.77 -44.96 -10.42
N ALA A 294 -18.86 -45.56 -9.64
CA ALA A 294 -19.23 -46.45 -8.54
C ALA A 294 -19.65 -45.70 -7.28
N ALA A 295 -19.17 -44.46 -7.09
CA ALA A 295 -19.43 -43.63 -5.93
C ALA A 295 -20.53 -42.58 -6.18
N HIS A 296 -20.68 -42.11 -7.42
CA HIS A 296 -21.56 -41.01 -7.79
C HIS A 296 -22.42 -41.34 -9.03
N ASP A 297 -23.60 -40.73 -9.13
CA ASP A 297 -24.50 -40.89 -10.27
C ASP A 297 -24.06 -40.03 -11.47
N HIS A 298 -23.52 -40.68 -12.50
CA HIS A 298 -23.13 -40.03 -13.76
C HIS A 298 -24.29 -39.36 -14.49
N THR A 299 -25.53 -39.80 -14.27
CA THR A 299 -26.73 -39.14 -14.83
C THR A 299 -26.86 -37.74 -14.27
N ARG A 300 -26.73 -37.61 -12.94
CA ARG A 300 -26.79 -36.30 -12.27
C ARG A 300 -25.62 -35.40 -12.69
N ALA A 301 -24.42 -35.95 -12.82
CA ALA A 301 -23.26 -35.20 -13.31
C ALA A 301 -23.49 -34.67 -14.73
N ALA A 302 -24.07 -35.48 -15.63
CA ALA A 302 -24.42 -35.07 -16.98
C ALA A 302 -25.48 -33.95 -16.99
N ASP A 303 -26.53 -34.08 -16.16
CA ASP A 303 -27.55 -33.02 -16.02
C ASP A 303 -26.95 -31.69 -15.56
N LEU A 304 -26.00 -31.72 -14.61
CA LEU A 304 -25.28 -30.53 -14.13
C LEU A 304 -24.43 -29.89 -15.23
N VAL A 305 -23.72 -30.71 -16.02
CA VAL A 305 -22.95 -30.23 -17.18
C VAL A 305 -23.87 -29.62 -18.24
N ASP A 306 -25.05 -30.18 -18.48
CA ASP A 306 -26.05 -29.60 -19.38
C ASP A 306 -26.59 -28.26 -18.88
N VAL A 307 -26.76 -28.10 -17.57
CA VAL A 307 -27.03 -26.77 -16.98
C VAL A 307 -25.88 -25.82 -17.26
N MET A 308 -24.63 -26.21 -16.95
CA MET A 308 -23.46 -25.36 -17.18
C MET A 308 -23.38 -24.89 -18.64
N LYS A 309 -23.50 -25.78 -19.63
CA LYS A 309 -23.48 -25.44 -21.06
C LYS A 309 -24.56 -24.42 -21.44
N ARG A 310 -25.79 -24.59 -20.94
CA ARG A 310 -26.90 -23.67 -21.22
C ARG A 310 -26.64 -22.29 -20.63
N GLU A 311 -26.17 -22.21 -19.39
CA GLU A 311 -25.92 -20.92 -18.75
C GLU A 311 -24.67 -20.23 -19.33
N ILE A 312 -23.63 -20.98 -19.73
CA ILE A 312 -22.48 -20.44 -20.49
C ILE A 312 -22.97 -19.78 -21.79
N ALA A 313 -23.84 -20.46 -22.56
CA ALA A 313 -24.37 -19.92 -23.80
C ALA A 313 -25.23 -18.66 -23.57
N ALA A 314 -25.98 -18.59 -22.47
CA ALA A 314 -26.79 -17.44 -22.09
C ALA A 314 -25.93 -16.24 -21.61
N LEU A 315 -24.81 -16.51 -20.95
CA LEU A 315 -23.86 -15.49 -20.47
C LEU A 315 -22.93 -14.98 -21.57
N ALA A 316 -22.58 -15.80 -22.56
CA ALA A 316 -21.57 -15.48 -23.57
C ALA A 316 -21.75 -14.12 -24.29
N PRO A 317 -22.98 -13.65 -24.61
CA PRO A 317 -23.16 -12.32 -25.20
C PRO A 317 -22.67 -11.15 -24.33
N ARG A 318 -22.53 -11.35 -23.01
CA ARG A 318 -21.97 -10.34 -22.08
C ARG A 318 -20.44 -10.25 -22.16
N PHE A 319 -19.77 -11.27 -22.72
CA PHE A 319 -18.31 -11.38 -22.78
C PHE A 319 -17.83 -11.52 -24.24
N PRO A 320 -18.03 -10.49 -25.08
CA PRO A 320 -17.77 -10.58 -26.52
C PRO A 320 -16.29 -10.84 -26.87
N HIS A 321 -15.36 -10.40 -26.02
CA HIS A 321 -13.93 -10.64 -26.17
C HIS A 321 -13.53 -12.11 -25.92
N ASP A 322 -14.34 -12.85 -25.15
CA ASP A 322 -14.13 -14.25 -24.81
C ASP A 322 -14.92 -15.22 -25.71
N ALA A 323 -15.57 -14.72 -26.78
CA ALA A 323 -16.52 -15.49 -27.58
C ALA A 323 -15.95 -16.81 -28.14
N ALA A 324 -14.68 -16.83 -28.55
CA ALA A 324 -14.03 -18.04 -29.06
C ALA A 324 -13.85 -19.11 -27.96
N TYR A 325 -13.44 -18.68 -26.77
CA TYR A 325 -13.30 -19.56 -25.61
C TYR A 325 -14.65 -20.06 -25.11
N LEU A 326 -15.65 -19.19 -24.98
CA LEU A 326 -16.99 -19.58 -24.52
C LEU A 326 -17.73 -20.48 -25.52
N ALA A 327 -17.36 -20.46 -26.80
CA ALA A 327 -17.82 -21.42 -27.81
C ALA A 327 -17.04 -22.76 -27.79
N ALA A 328 -15.83 -22.78 -27.25
CA ALA A 328 -15.02 -23.99 -27.12
C ALA A 328 -15.34 -24.79 -25.85
N LEU A 329 -15.62 -24.08 -24.76
CA LEU A 329 -15.85 -24.66 -23.44
C LEU A 329 -16.97 -25.74 -23.40
N PRO A 330 -18.14 -25.57 -24.07
CA PRO A 330 -19.14 -26.64 -24.17
C PRO A 330 -18.64 -27.90 -24.89
N ARG A 331 -17.71 -27.77 -25.83
CA ARG A 331 -17.15 -28.92 -26.58
C ARG A 331 -16.22 -29.75 -25.72
N ASP A 332 -15.40 -29.11 -24.88
CA ASP A 332 -14.54 -29.80 -23.91
C ASP A 332 -15.41 -30.50 -22.83
N LEU A 333 -16.50 -29.85 -22.39
CA LEU A 333 -17.48 -30.46 -21.50
C LEU A 333 -18.14 -31.71 -22.12
N ASP A 334 -18.59 -31.63 -23.37
CA ASP A 334 -19.18 -32.77 -24.09
C ASP A 334 -18.18 -33.91 -24.22
N ALA A 335 -16.92 -33.62 -24.59
CA ALA A 335 -15.87 -34.63 -24.70
C ALA A 335 -15.57 -35.31 -23.35
N TRP A 336 -15.61 -34.57 -22.24
CA TRP A 336 -15.41 -35.12 -20.91
C TRP A 336 -16.56 -36.04 -20.47
N VAL A 337 -17.81 -35.64 -20.76
CA VAL A 337 -19.01 -36.47 -20.52
C VAL A 337 -18.98 -37.74 -21.39
N ASP A 338 -18.73 -37.61 -22.68
CA ASP A 338 -18.64 -38.73 -23.63
C ASP A 338 -17.48 -39.69 -23.29
N GLY A 339 -16.42 -39.16 -22.69
CA GLY A 339 -15.29 -39.90 -22.13
C GLY A 339 -15.59 -40.62 -20.80
N GLY A 340 -16.82 -40.53 -20.29
CA GLY A 340 -17.26 -41.20 -19.07
C GLY A 340 -16.74 -40.56 -17.77
N PHE A 341 -16.54 -39.23 -17.77
CA PHE A 341 -16.05 -38.46 -16.62
C PHE A 341 -14.66 -38.89 -16.10
N GLY A 342 -13.75 -39.23 -17.01
CA GLY A 342 -12.34 -39.49 -16.69
C GLY A 342 -11.60 -38.25 -16.18
N VAL A 343 -10.25 -38.25 -16.20
CA VAL A 343 -9.48 -37.03 -15.88
C VAL A 343 -9.82 -35.94 -16.91
N PRO A 344 -10.24 -34.73 -16.50
CA PRO A 344 -10.63 -33.67 -17.44
C PRO A 344 -9.48 -33.20 -18.33
N ASP A 345 -9.79 -32.83 -19.57
CA ASP A 345 -8.88 -32.17 -20.50
C ASP A 345 -9.58 -30.94 -21.11
N PHE A 346 -9.13 -29.75 -20.71
CA PHE A 346 -9.70 -28.47 -21.14
C PHE A 346 -8.67 -27.64 -21.93
N LEU A 347 -7.71 -28.30 -22.59
CA LEU A 347 -6.64 -27.62 -23.30
C LEU A 347 -7.17 -26.74 -24.45
N ASP A 348 -8.21 -27.17 -25.16
CA ASP A 348 -8.70 -26.45 -26.33
C ASP A 348 -9.39 -25.13 -25.94
N SER A 349 -10.25 -25.16 -24.90
CA SER A 349 -10.82 -23.94 -24.32
C SER A 349 -9.77 -23.06 -23.65
N LEU A 350 -8.81 -23.63 -22.90
CA LEU A 350 -7.74 -22.87 -22.25
C LEU A 350 -6.89 -22.08 -23.25
N MET A 351 -6.54 -22.67 -24.40
CA MET A 351 -5.75 -22.00 -25.43
C MET A 351 -6.48 -20.83 -26.10
N LEU A 352 -7.81 -20.81 -26.04
CA LEU A 352 -8.66 -19.75 -26.57
C LEU A 352 -9.00 -18.68 -25.54
N PHE A 353 -8.82 -18.94 -24.24
CA PHE A 353 -8.98 -17.93 -23.20
C PHE A 353 -7.73 -17.04 -23.17
N ARG A 354 -7.88 -15.81 -23.70
CA ARG A 354 -6.78 -14.87 -23.99
C ARG A 354 -7.03 -13.48 -23.37
N PRO A 355 -7.16 -13.39 -22.04
CA PRO A 355 -7.37 -12.10 -21.36
C PRO A 355 -6.17 -11.15 -21.54
N ASP A 356 -4.97 -11.67 -21.82
CA ASP A 356 -3.77 -10.87 -22.18
C ASP A 356 -3.99 -9.97 -23.41
N GLN A 357 -4.91 -10.34 -24.30
CA GLN A 357 -5.24 -9.55 -25.50
C GLN A 357 -6.24 -8.43 -25.22
N HIS A 358 -6.80 -8.36 -24.02
CA HIS A 358 -7.92 -7.49 -23.66
C HIS A 358 -7.69 -6.76 -22.32
N ARG A 359 -6.49 -6.20 -22.14
CA ARG A 359 -6.07 -5.42 -20.95
C ARG A 359 -6.67 -4.01 -20.87
N ALA A 360 -7.92 -3.81 -21.27
CA ALA A 360 -8.60 -2.54 -21.03
C ALA A 360 -9.17 -2.54 -19.60
N ASP A 361 -9.13 -1.38 -18.94
CA ASP A 361 -9.72 -1.22 -17.61
C ASP A 361 -11.22 -1.57 -17.62
N GLY A 362 -11.64 -2.40 -16.67
CA GLY A 362 -13.04 -2.81 -16.51
C GLY A 362 -13.50 -3.95 -17.44
N VAL A 363 -12.60 -4.58 -18.20
CA VAL A 363 -12.98 -5.75 -19.01
C VAL A 363 -13.29 -6.93 -18.08
N GLU A 364 -14.55 -7.38 -18.08
CA GLU A 364 -15.02 -8.51 -17.27
C GLU A 364 -14.83 -9.84 -18.00
N HIS A 365 -14.53 -10.93 -17.29
CA HIS A 365 -14.37 -12.28 -17.85
C HIS A 365 -15.17 -13.32 -17.05
N LEU A 366 -15.59 -14.40 -17.73
CA LEU A 366 -16.15 -15.61 -17.12
C LEU A 366 -15.15 -16.76 -17.23
N VAL A 367 -14.52 -17.14 -16.12
CA VAL A 367 -13.56 -18.25 -16.09
C VAL A 367 -14.25 -19.49 -15.55
N LEU A 368 -14.14 -20.62 -16.27
CA LEU A 368 -14.67 -21.91 -15.84
C LEU A 368 -13.72 -23.03 -16.27
N PHE A 369 -13.03 -23.64 -15.31
CA PHE A 369 -12.10 -24.74 -15.58
C PHE A 369 -12.06 -25.74 -14.43
N PRO A 370 -11.76 -27.03 -14.69
CA PRO A 370 -11.26 -27.94 -13.66
C PRO A 370 -9.81 -27.56 -13.32
N MET A 371 -9.59 -27.04 -12.12
CA MET A 371 -8.31 -26.48 -11.69
C MET A 371 -8.10 -26.61 -10.19
N TYR A 372 -6.83 -26.62 -9.77
CA TYR A 372 -6.50 -26.37 -8.36
C TYR A 372 -6.29 -24.87 -8.15
N THR A 373 -6.44 -24.38 -6.91
CA THR A 373 -6.15 -22.98 -6.57
C THR A 373 -4.90 -22.90 -5.70
N GLN A 374 -3.92 -22.07 -6.10
CA GLN A 374 -2.69 -21.89 -5.32
C GLN A 374 -3.01 -21.29 -3.95
N ASN A 375 -2.42 -21.81 -2.87
CA ASN A 375 -2.75 -21.40 -1.49
C ASN A 375 -4.25 -21.57 -1.12
N GLY A 376 -4.99 -22.41 -1.86
CA GLY A 376 -6.39 -22.73 -1.65
C GLY A 376 -6.65 -24.23 -1.72
N ASN A 377 -7.50 -24.65 -2.66
CA ASN A 377 -7.89 -26.04 -2.88
C ASN A 377 -6.84 -26.78 -3.74
N PRO A 378 -6.18 -27.84 -3.23
CA PRO A 378 -5.19 -28.59 -4.00
C PRO A 378 -5.80 -29.55 -5.04
N ASP A 379 -7.11 -29.79 -4.99
CA ASP A 379 -7.80 -30.73 -5.86
C ASP A 379 -8.22 -30.03 -7.18
N ARG A 380 -8.09 -30.73 -8.31
CA ARG A 380 -8.41 -30.22 -9.67
C ARG A 380 -9.90 -30.34 -10.00
N VAL A 381 -10.74 -29.73 -9.19
CA VAL A 381 -12.21 -29.70 -9.38
C VAL A 381 -12.64 -28.47 -10.19
N PHE A 382 -13.86 -28.44 -10.70
CA PHE A 382 -14.37 -27.26 -11.42
C PHE A 382 -14.43 -26.04 -10.50
N GLU A 383 -13.99 -24.89 -10.99
CA GLU A 383 -14.21 -23.60 -10.35
C GLU A 383 -14.73 -22.62 -11.41
N ALA A 384 -15.67 -21.76 -11.00
CA ALA A 384 -16.20 -20.67 -11.79
C ALA A 384 -15.87 -19.33 -11.12
N VAL A 385 -15.32 -18.39 -11.88
CA VAL A 385 -14.89 -17.08 -11.39
C VAL A 385 -15.38 -16.01 -12.36
N LEU A 386 -16.06 -15.00 -11.84
CA LEU A 386 -16.27 -13.73 -12.50
C LEU A 386 -15.22 -12.76 -12.00
N LEU A 387 -14.51 -12.14 -12.93
CA LEU A 387 -13.44 -11.19 -12.62
C LEU A 387 -13.46 -10.03 -13.60
N TRP A 388 -12.76 -8.95 -13.27
CA TRP A 388 -12.46 -7.89 -14.22
C TRP A 388 -10.99 -7.49 -14.18
N VAL A 389 -10.47 -6.99 -15.30
CA VAL A 389 -9.08 -6.55 -15.44
C VAL A 389 -8.95 -5.09 -15.02
N ALA A 390 -8.12 -4.82 -14.02
CA ALA A 390 -7.75 -3.46 -13.62
C ALA A 390 -6.54 -3.00 -14.42
N TRP A 391 -6.76 -2.10 -15.37
CA TRP A 391 -5.71 -1.62 -16.27
C TRP A 391 -5.85 -0.13 -16.60
N PRO A 392 -5.81 0.74 -15.58
CA PRO A 392 -5.90 2.17 -15.79
C PRO A 392 -4.70 2.71 -16.58
N ASP A 393 -4.87 3.86 -17.23
CA ASP A 393 -3.84 4.48 -18.10
C ASP A 393 -2.47 4.64 -17.41
N TRP A 394 -2.46 4.93 -16.11
CA TRP A 394 -1.22 5.08 -15.35
C TRP A 394 -0.46 3.74 -15.21
N LEU A 395 -1.17 2.61 -15.10
CA LEU A 395 -0.56 1.29 -15.01
C LEU A 395 0.01 0.87 -16.36
N ALA A 396 -0.72 1.15 -17.45
CA ALA A 396 -0.23 0.97 -18.82
C ALA A 396 1.04 1.80 -19.09
N TRP A 397 1.11 3.03 -18.56
CA TRP A 397 2.32 3.86 -18.65
C TRP A 397 3.51 3.26 -17.89
N VAL A 398 3.28 2.65 -16.71
CA VAL A 398 4.32 1.91 -15.99
C VAL A 398 4.76 0.68 -16.78
N GLU A 399 3.82 -0.11 -17.32
CA GLU A 399 4.11 -1.30 -18.13
C GLU A 399 4.96 -1.00 -19.38
N ALA A 400 4.81 0.19 -19.96
CA ALA A 400 5.67 0.61 -21.08
C ALA A 400 7.18 0.65 -20.71
N SER A 401 7.52 0.82 -19.43
CA SER A 401 8.90 0.74 -18.91
C SER A 401 9.21 -0.61 -18.25
N TYR A 402 8.19 -1.30 -17.75
CA TYR A 402 8.27 -2.61 -17.10
C TYR A 402 7.44 -3.61 -17.89
N ASP A 403 7.93 -3.94 -19.09
CA ASP A 403 7.24 -4.78 -20.06
C ASP A 403 6.90 -6.15 -19.48
N ASN A 404 5.61 -6.47 -19.42
CA ASN A 404 5.14 -7.78 -19.00
C ASN A 404 3.82 -8.12 -19.72
N PRO A 405 3.89 -8.62 -20.96
CA PRO A 405 2.70 -8.84 -21.78
C PRO A 405 1.80 -9.97 -21.28
N MET A 406 2.29 -10.83 -20.37
CA MET A 406 1.50 -11.93 -19.80
C MET A 406 0.78 -11.54 -18.51
N PHE A 407 1.25 -10.50 -17.81
CA PHE A 407 0.68 -10.10 -16.53
C PHE A 407 -0.67 -9.40 -16.68
N LEU A 408 -1.57 -9.74 -15.75
CA LEU A 408 -2.90 -9.15 -15.59
C LEU A 408 -3.15 -8.83 -14.12
N ALA A 409 -3.38 -7.56 -13.82
CA ALA A 409 -3.98 -7.16 -12.54
C ALA A 409 -5.49 -7.37 -12.64
N MET A 410 -6.03 -8.21 -11.76
CA MET A 410 -7.44 -8.63 -11.78
C MET A 410 -8.12 -8.29 -10.45
N ASN A 411 -9.44 -8.25 -10.48
CA ASN A 411 -10.27 -8.11 -9.28
C ASN A 411 -11.44 -9.10 -9.34
N PHE A 412 -11.88 -9.59 -8.18
CA PHE A 412 -13.03 -10.48 -8.12
C PHE A 412 -14.35 -9.71 -8.32
N ILE A 413 -15.27 -10.32 -9.06
CA ILE A 413 -16.69 -9.96 -9.07
C ILE A 413 -17.46 -10.96 -8.22
N ASP A 414 -17.33 -12.26 -8.52
CA ASP A 414 -17.87 -13.37 -7.71
C ASP A 414 -17.12 -14.67 -8.04
N PHE A 415 -17.19 -15.68 -7.18
CA PHE A 415 -16.45 -16.94 -7.35
C PHE A 415 -17.09 -18.13 -6.62
N THR A 416 -16.70 -19.34 -7.04
CA THR A 416 -16.98 -20.60 -6.35
C THR A 416 -15.97 -20.90 -5.22
N PRO A 417 -16.26 -21.84 -4.31
CA PRO A 417 -15.53 -22.00 -3.05
C PRO A 417 -14.02 -22.27 -3.14
N GLY A 418 -13.45 -22.67 -4.28
CA GLY A 418 -12.00 -22.78 -4.43
C GLY A 418 -11.26 -21.45 -4.24
N TYR A 419 -11.96 -20.34 -4.46
CA TYR A 419 -11.48 -18.98 -4.18
C TYR A 419 -12.03 -18.37 -2.89
N ASP A 420 -12.83 -19.11 -2.10
CA ASP A 420 -13.15 -18.76 -0.70
C ASP A 420 -11.99 -19.18 0.24
N THR A 421 -10.78 -18.76 -0.13
CA THR A 421 -9.51 -19.20 0.45
C THR A 421 -8.49 -18.05 0.44
N ASN A 422 -7.21 -18.34 0.69
CA ASN A 422 -6.12 -17.39 0.56
C ASN A 422 -5.56 -17.28 -0.88
N SER A 423 -6.12 -18.03 -1.84
CA SER A 423 -5.70 -17.95 -3.25
C SER A 423 -5.93 -16.54 -3.78
N ALA A 424 -4.89 -15.90 -4.30
CA ALA A 424 -4.98 -14.56 -4.90
C ALA A 424 -4.45 -14.53 -6.33
N VAL A 425 -4.43 -15.69 -6.99
CA VAL A 425 -3.91 -15.82 -8.35
C VAL A 425 -4.81 -16.70 -9.21
N LEU A 426 -4.77 -16.45 -10.51
CA LEU A 426 -5.35 -17.30 -11.54
C LEU A 426 -4.26 -17.54 -12.58
N PHE A 427 -3.74 -18.76 -12.62
CA PHE A 427 -2.68 -19.15 -13.55
C PHE A 427 -3.12 -20.31 -14.43
N PRO A 428 -2.84 -20.27 -15.74
CA PRO A 428 -3.29 -21.32 -16.65
C PRO A 428 -2.63 -22.69 -16.37
N GLU A 429 -1.49 -22.73 -15.69
CA GLU A 429 -0.81 -23.95 -15.23
C GLU A 429 -1.66 -24.82 -14.30
N THR A 430 -2.66 -24.23 -13.63
CA THR A 430 -3.47 -24.95 -12.64
C THR A 430 -4.58 -25.79 -13.27
N VAL A 431 -4.92 -25.50 -14.53
CA VAL A 431 -6.00 -26.14 -15.28
C VAL A 431 -5.63 -27.58 -15.66
N ALA A 432 -6.61 -28.49 -15.65
CA ALA A 432 -6.46 -29.86 -16.12
C ALA A 432 -6.41 -29.92 -17.66
N VAL A 433 -5.27 -30.37 -18.19
CA VAL A 433 -4.96 -30.43 -19.62
C VAL A 433 -4.21 -31.71 -19.95
N ARG A 434 -4.41 -32.24 -21.17
CA ARG A 434 -3.71 -33.44 -21.67
C ARG A 434 -2.19 -33.28 -21.80
N GLU A 435 -1.74 -32.05 -22.07
CA GLU A 435 -0.32 -31.69 -22.21
C GLU A 435 -0.11 -30.24 -21.83
N ILE A 436 1.12 -29.87 -21.44
CA ILE A 436 1.46 -28.51 -21.00
C ILE A 436 1.64 -27.60 -22.23
N PRO A 437 0.78 -26.59 -22.45
CA PRO A 437 0.95 -25.66 -23.55
C PRO A 437 1.95 -24.54 -23.24
N LYS A 438 2.15 -23.65 -24.21
CA LYS A 438 2.71 -22.34 -23.94
C LYS A 438 1.61 -21.45 -23.34
N PHE A 439 1.83 -21.02 -22.11
CA PHE A 439 0.97 -20.05 -21.43
C PHE A 439 1.22 -18.63 -21.94
N ASN A 440 0.15 -17.81 -21.96
CA ASN A 440 0.19 -16.44 -22.48
C ASN A 440 -0.27 -15.40 -21.47
N TRP A 441 -0.73 -15.82 -20.29
CA TRP A 441 -1.31 -14.93 -19.30
C TRP A 441 -1.10 -15.47 -17.89
N GLY A 442 -1.05 -14.57 -16.91
CA GLY A 442 -1.05 -14.86 -15.49
C GLY A 442 -1.75 -13.72 -14.74
N GLY A 443 -2.75 -14.07 -13.94
CA GLY A 443 -3.59 -13.10 -13.23
C GLY A 443 -3.31 -13.07 -11.74
N ILE A 444 -3.19 -11.86 -11.18
CA ILE A 444 -3.09 -11.65 -9.72
C ILE A 444 -4.24 -10.74 -9.28
N PHE A 445 -4.93 -11.14 -8.21
CA PHE A 445 -6.11 -10.46 -7.68
C PHE A 445 -5.72 -9.34 -6.72
N CYS A 446 -5.52 -8.14 -7.27
CA CYS A 446 -5.01 -6.98 -6.54
C CYS A 446 -6.02 -6.43 -5.51
N ASP A 447 -7.33 -6.61 -5.71
CA ASP A 447 -8.35 -6.30 -4.72
C ASP A 447 -8.20 -7.12 -3.45
N ARG A 448 -8.00 -8.43 -3.61
CA ARG A 448 -7.81 -9.38 -2.51
C ARG A 448 -6.51 -9.08 -1.78
N GLU A 449 -5.39 -8.95 -2.49
CA GLU A 449 -4.11 -8.63 -1.84
C GLU A 449 -4.17 -7.30 -1.09
N GLY A 450 -4.78 -6.26 -1.70
CA GLY A 450 -5.03 -4.99 -1.03
C GLY A 450 -5.92 -5.12 0.23
N ALA A 451 -7.00 -5.89 0.15
CA ALA A 451 -7.91 -6.10 1.28
C ALA A 451 -7.24 -6.87 2.44
N ARG A 452 -6.48 -7.91 2.12
CA ARG A 452 -5.69 -8.70 3.08
C ARG A 452 -4.64 -7.83 3.76
N PHE A 453 -3.87 -7.09 2.97
CA PHE A 453 -2.88 -6.14 3.45
C PHE A 453 -3.50 -5.15 4.45
N ARG A 454 -4.57 -4.46 4.06
CA ARG A 454 -5.23 -3.45 4.91
C ARG A 454 -5.66 -4.04 6.25
N ARG A 455 -6.26 -5.23 6.24
CA ARG A 455 -6.74 -5.89 7.47
C ARG A 455 -5.58 -6.35 8.37
N VAL A 456 -4.59 -7.03 7.81
CA VAL A 456 -3.48 -7.60 8.58
C VAL A 456 -2.56 -6.51 9.12
N VAL A 457 -2.19 -5.53 8.30
CA VAL A 457 -1.25 -4.46 8.71
C VAL A 457 -1.87 -3.54 9.75
N ARG A 458 -3.18 -3.26 9.66
CA ARG A 458 -3.90 -2.49 10.70
C ARG A 458 -3.80 -3.15 12.07
N GLU A 459 -4.14 -4.44 12.13
CA GLU A 459 -4.12 -5.20 13.39
C GLU A 459 -2.68 -5.41 13.89
N ALA A 460 -1.73 -5.69 13.00
CA ALA A 460 -0.32 -5.82 13.36
C ALA A 460 0.24 -4.51 13.91
N SER A 461 -0.07 -3.37 13.29
CA SER A 461 0.40 -2.06 13.74
C SER A 461 -0.15 -1.72 15.12
N ALA A 462 -1.45 -1.96 15.36
CA ALA A 462 -2.06 -1.78 16.66
C ALA A 462 -1.43 -2.69 17.72
N LEU A 463 -1.25 -3.98 17.41
CA LEU A 463 -0.67 -4.96 18.32
C LEU A 463 0.78 -4.63 18.69
N LEU A 464 1.55 -4.11 17.75
CA LEU A 464 2.97 -3.80 17.90
C LEU A 464 3.22 -2.36 18.33
N SER A 465 2.16 -1.59 18.60
CA SER A 465 2.22 -0.16 18.94
C SER A 465 3.04 0.65 17.94
N LEU A 466 2.98 0.28 16.66
CA LEU A 466 3.69 0.93 15.58
C LEU A 466 3.00 2.25 15.23
N GLN A 467 3.75 3.35 15.32
CA GLN A 467 3.29 4.65 14.85
C GLN A 467 3.51 4.76 13.34
N LEU A 468 2.42 4.67 12.59
CA LEU A 468 2.46 4.64 11.13
C LEU A 468 2.73 6.04 10.54
N PRO A 469 3.52 6.16 9.47
CA PRO A 469 3.57 7.39 8.69
C PRO A 469 2.19 7.68 8.07
N PRO A 470 1.83 8.95 7.81
CA PRO A 470 0.55 9.31 7.20
C PRO A 470 0.26 8.58 5.88
N ASP A 471 1.28 8.35 5.04
CA ASP A 471 1.14 7.55 3.81
C ASP A 471 0.67 6.12 4.09
N ALA A 472 1.21 5.48 5.14
CA ALA A 472 0.80 4.14 5.54
C ALA A 472 -0.60 4.12 6.13
N GLU A 473 -0.97 5.10 6.96
CA GLU A 473 -2.34 5.24 7.46
C GLU A 473 -3.34 5.32 6.31
N ARG A 474 -3.03 6.13 5.29
CA ARG A 474 -3.86 6.30 4.10
C ARG A 474 -3.94 5.02 3.26
N LEU A 475 -2.79 4.35 3.04
CA LEU A 475 -2.74 3.07 2.33
C LEU A 475 -3.60 1.99 3.00
N ILE A 476 -3.56 1.92 4.33
CA ILE A 476 -4.37 0.97 5.12
C ILE A 476 -5.86 1.37 5.12
N ALA A 477 -6.16 2.67 5.00
CA ALA A 477 -7.53 3.18 4.98
C ALA A 477 -8.23 3.01 3.63
N SER A 478 -7.53 3.07 2.50
CA SER A 478 -8.13 3.09 1.16
C SER A 478 -7.97 1.76 0.42
N GLN A 479 -9.10 1.11 0.07
CA GLN A 479 -9.09 -0.09 -0.78
C GLN A 479 -8.50 0.20 -2.15
N ASP A 480 -8.91 1.30 -2.78
CA ASP A 480 -8.49 1.64 -4.13
C ASP A 480 -7.01 2.00 -4.24
N LEU A 481 -6.46 2.67 -3.22
CA LEU A 481 -5.03 2.91 -3.16
C LEU A 481 -4.26 1.60 -2.95
N ALA A 482 -4.74 0.72 -2.06
CA ALA A 482 -4.11 -0.56 -1.82
C ALA A 482 -4.12 -1.44 -3.09
N GLN A 483 -5.27 -1.62 -3.74
CA GLN A 483 -5.34 -2.44 -4.97
C GLN A 483 -4.48 -1.86 -6.10
N SER A 484 -4.44 -0.53 -6.27
CA SER A 484 -3.54 0.11 -7.24
C SER A 484 -2.07 -0.12 -6.90
N THR A 485 -1.74 -0.11 -5.61
CA THR A 485 -0.39 -0.40 -5.12
C THR A 485 0.02 -1.83 -5.44
N PHE A 486 -0.85 -2.82 -5.20
CA PHE A 486 -0.57 -4.22 -5.55
C PHE A 486 -0.49 -4.42 -7.06
N ALA A 487 -1.37 -3.82 -7.86
CA ALA A 487 -1.28 -3.90 -9.31
C ALA A 487 0.08 -3.42 -9.86
N MET A 488 0.63 -2.34 -9.30
CA MET A 488 1.96 -1.85 -9.67
C MET A 488 3.10 -2.72 -9.13
N TRP A 489 2.99 -3.18 -7.87
CA TRP A 489 3.96 -4.10 -7.27
C TRP A 489 4.05 -5.37 -8.12
N ASP A 490 2.93 -6.05 -8.33
CA ASP A 490 2.85 -7.33 -9.02
C ASP A 490 3.35 -7.24 -10.46
N LEU A 491 3.04 -6.16 -11.19
CA LEU A 491 3.55 -5.91 -12.53
C LEU A 491 5.09 -5.94 -12.58
N ILE A 492 5.74 -5.22 -11.67
CA ILE A 492 7.20 -5.09 -11.63
C ILE A 492 7.84 -6.36 -11.05
N HIS A 493 7.23 -6.95 -10.03
CA HIS A 493 7.68 -8.18 -9.40
C HIS A 493 7.68 -9.33 -10.41
N ASP A 494 6.55 -9.59 -11.05
CA ASP A 494 6.38 -10.74 -11.95
C ASP A 494 7.32 -10.63 -13.16
N ARG A 495 7.51 -9.41 -13.68
CA ARG A 495 8.51 -9.13 -14.71
C ARG A 495 9.91 -9.59 -14.29
N THR A 496 10.28 -9.36 -13.03
CA THR A 496 11.63 -9.59 -12.49
C THR A 496 12.00 -11.07 -12.41
N HIS A 497 11.04 -11.98 -12.43
CA HIS A 497 11.34 -13.41 -12.58
C HIS A 497 11.98 -13.73 -13.93
N SER A 498 11.60 -13.01 -14.99
CA SER A 498 12.03 -13.31 -16.37
C SER A 498 13.01 -12.29 -16.97
N HIS A 499 13.31 -11.20 -16.26
CA HIS A 499 14.15 -10.09 -16.76
C HIS A 499 15.21 -9.65 -15.76
N GLY A 500 16.30 -9.05 -16.28
CA GLY A 500 17.40 -8.47 -15.47
C GLY A 500 18.70 -9.26 -15.58
N ASP A 501 19.69 -8.89 -14.77
CA ASP A 501 20.93 -9.66 -14.60
C ASP A 501 20.61 -10.94 -13.82
N LEU A 502 20.86 -12.10 -14.43
CA LEU A 502 20.62 -13.43 -13.83
C LEU A 502 19.14 -13.66 -13.44
N PRO A 503 18.20 -13.49 -14.39
CA PRO A 503 16.82 -13.85 -14.12
C PRO A 503 16.80 -15.33 -13.74
N PHE A 504 15.94 -15.70 -12.81
CA PHE A 504 15.80 -17.08 -12.40
C PHE A 504 15.54 -17.92 -13.64
N ASP A 505 16.46 -18.84 -13.90
CA ASP A 505 16.50 -19.56 -15.16
C ASP A 505 15.14 -20.21 -15.46
N PRO A 506 14.51 -19.96 -16.63
CA PRO A 506 13.26 -20.63 -17.02
C PRO A 506 13.39 -22.17 -17.07
N PHE A 507 14.62 -22.72 -17.08
CA PHE A 507 14.88 -24.15 -16.91
C PHE A 507 14.93 -24.63 -15.44
N MET A 508 14.97 -23.73 -14.44
CA MET A 508 15.06 -24.02 -13.00
C MET A 508 13.70 -24.01 -12.27
N ILE A 509 12.68 -23.32 -12.77
CA ILE A 509 11.32 -23.24 -12.17
C ILE A 509 10.68 -24.64 -12.00
N LYS A 510 11.05 -25.61 -12.83
CA LYS A 510 10.54 -27.00 -12.78
C LYS A 510 11.43 -27.96 -11.99
N GLN A 511 12.50 -27.47 -11.34
CA GLN A 511 13.46 -28.32 -10.65
C GLN A 511 13.20 -28.34 -9.15
N ARG A 512 13.15 -29.55 -8.57
CA ARG A 512 13.06 -29.73 -7.13
C ARG A 512 14.35 -29.20 -6.48
N MET A 513 14.24 -28.10 -5.76
CA MET A 513 15.35 -27.49 -5.02
C MET A 513 14.96 -27.25 -3.55
N PRO A 514 15.92 -26.96 -2.66
CA PRO A 514 15.62 -26.59 -1.29
C PRO A 514 14.82 -25.29 -1.21
N PHE A 515 13.87 -25.19 -0.27
CA PHE A 515 12.88 -24.11 -0.30
C PHE A 515 13.43 -22.70 -0.02
N TRP A 516 14.61 -22.59 0.60
CA TRP A 516 15.28 -21.28 0.75
C TRP A 516 15.72 -20.67 -0.57
N MET A 517 15.87 -21.48 -1.62
CA MET A 517 16.13 -20.95 -2.95
C MET A 517 14.90 -20.26 -3.53
N TYR A 518 13.70 -20.84 -3.36
CA TYR A 518 12.45 -20.14 -3.69
C TYR A 518 12.30 -18.88 -2.84
N ALA A 519 12.63 -18.96 -1.53
CA ALA A 519 12.54 -17.80 -0.64
C ALA A 519 13.43 -16.63 -1.08
N LEU A 520 14.67 -16.93 -1.50
CA LEU A 520 15.60 -15.93 -2.01
C LEU A 520 15.18 -15.40 -3.37
N GLU A 521 14.55 -16.19 -4.22
CA GLU A 521 14.05 -15.73 -5.52
C GLU A 521 12.86 -14.76 -5.35
N GLU A 522 11.84 -15.15 -4.60
CA GLU A 522 10.69 -14.29 -4.31
C GLU A 522 11.12 -13.00 -3.61
N LEU A 523 12.04 -13.12 -2.63
CA LEU A 523 12.60 -11.96 -1.96
C LEU A 523 13.42 -11.09 -2.93
N ARG A 524 14.22 -11.67 -3.85
CA ARG A 524 14.98 -10.90 -4.85
C ARG A 524 14.04 -10.07 -5.72
N CYS A 525 12.95 -10.65 -6.20
CA CYS A 525 11.94 -9.95 -7.01
C CYS A 525 11.32 -8.77 -6.25
N ASP A 526 10.96 -8.96 -4.98
CA ASP A 526 10.44 -7.87 -4.13
C ASP A 526 11.46 -6.79 -3.82
N LEU A 527 12.70 -7.18 -3.50
CA LEU A 527 13.77 -6.23 -3.22
C LEU A 527 14.11 -5.41 -4.48
N ASN A 528 14.10 -6.02 -5.66
CA ASN A 528 14.27 -5.28 -6.91
C ASN A 528 13.08 -4.37 -7.17
N THR A 529 11.85 -4.84 -6.97
CA THR A 529 10.64 -4.03 -7.10
C THR A 529 10.67 -2.83 -6.17
N PHE A 530 11.09 -3.02 -4.92
CA PHE A 530 11.32 -1.95 -3.96
C PHE A 530 12.35 -0.93 -4.49
N ARG A 531 13.49 -1.39 -5.01
CA ARG A 531 14.51 -0.53 -5.63
C ARG A 531 13.95 0.27 -6.80
N GLN A 532 13.13 -0.33 -7.66
CA GLN A 532 12.48 0.38 -8.76
C GLN A 532 11.45 1.39 -8.25
N ALA A 533 10.70 1.04 -7.20
CA ALA A 533 9.74 1.94 -6.57
C ALA A 533 10.44 3.18 -5.95
N VAL A 534 11.65 3.04 -5.39
CA VAL A 534 12.45 4.21 -4.96
C VAL A 534 12.81 5.13 -6.13
N LYS A 535 13.21 4.56 -7.29
CA LYS A 535 13.50 5.37 -8.48
C LYS A 535 12.26 6.04 -9.05
N LEU A 536 11.13 5.33 -9.05
CA LEU A 536 9.86 5.82 -9.54
C LEU A 536 9.29 6.92 -8.65
N GLU A 537 9.45 6.82 -7.33
CA GLU A 537 9.12 7.90 -6.39
C GLU A 537 9.92 9.17 -6.72
N ALA A 538 11.23 9.04 -6.94
CA ALA A 538 12.08 10.18 -7.35
C ALA A 538 11.69 10.76 -8.73
N ALA A 539 11.09 9.95 -9.60
CA ALA A 539 10.56 10.37 -10.90
C ALA A 539 9.12 10.91 -10.82
N GLY A 540 8.52 11.00 -9.62
CA GLY A 540 7.18 11.54 -9.40
C GLY A 540 6.04 10.57 -9.69
N GLN A 541 6.28 9.25 -9.71
CA GLN A 541 5.21 8.24 -9.80
C GLN A 541 4.50 8.10 -8.44
N PRO A 542 3.23 8.54 -8.32
CA PRO A 542 2.58 8.70 -7.02
C PRO A 542 2.30 7.42 -6.22
N TYR A 543 2.21 6.25 -6.87
CA TYR A 543 2.00 4.97 -6.16
C TYR A 543 3.28 4.36 -5.59
N ALA A 544 4.45 4.86 -6.00
CA ALA A 544 5.71 4.19 -5.75
C ALA A 544 6.10 4.13 -4.26
N ARG A 545 5.76 5.17 -3.48
CA ARG A 545 5.95 5.15 -2.02
C ARG A 545 5.05 4.12 -1.35
N SER A 546 3.81 3.97 -1.83
CA SER A 546 2.91 2.95 -1.33
C SER A 546 3.42 1.54 -1.62
N VAL A 547 4.04 1.29 -2.79
CA VAL A 547 4.66 0.00 -3.12
C VAL A 547 5.79 -0.34 -2.14
N GLN A 548 6.66 0.63 -1.82
CA GLN A 548 7.72 0.44 -0.82
C GLN A 548 7.17 0.02 0.54
N LEU A 549 6.14 0.72 1.02
CA LEU A 549 5.48 0.42 2.30
C LEU A 549 4.78 -0.95 2.27
N ALA A 550 4.12 -1.28 1.16
CA ALA A 550 3.40 -2.54 0.99
C ALA A 550 4.35 -3.74 1.09
N ILE A 551 5.48 -3.69 0.36
CA ILE A 551 6.52 -4.73 0.38
C ILE A 551 7.03 -4.94 1.80
N VAL A 552 7.44 -3.86 2.48
CA VAL A 552 7.99 -3.94 3.84
C VAL A 552 6.96 -4.54 4.80
N PHE A 553 5.72 -4.05 4.78
CA PHE A 553 4.72 -4.49 5.75
C PHE A 553 4.19 -5.90 5.49
N ASP A 554 4.02 -6.35 4.25
CA ASP A 554 3.57 -7.72 4.01
C ASP A 554 4.65 -8.76 4.28
N ARG A 555 5.89 -8.50 3.82
CA ARG A 555 7.03 -9.36 4.13
C ARG A 555 7.28 -9.42 5.62
N ILE A 556 7.03 -8.36 6.39
CA ILE A 556 7.23 -8.38 7.83
C ILE A 556 6.02 -8.90 8.61
N PHE A 557 4.79 -8.51 8.28
CA PHE A 557 3.62 -8.76 9.13
C PHE A 557 2.68 -9.86 8.65
N ARG A 558 2.64 -10.18 7.35
CA ARG A 558 1.67 -11.14 6.80
C ARG A 558 2.32 -12.45 6.38
N PHE A 559 3.34 -12.40 5.51
CA PHE A 559 3.93 -13.61 4.92
C PHE A 559 4.54 -14.58 5.95
N PRO A 560 5.29 -14.15 6.99
CA PRO A 560 5.87 -15.07 7.97
C PRO A 560 4.85 -15.87 8.78
N ILE A 561 3.62 -15.36 8.89
CA ILE A 561 2.58 -15.89 9.76
C ILE A 561 1.36 -16.46 9.01
N THR A 562 1.38 -16.42 7.68
CA THR A 562 0.31 -16.97 6.82
C THR A 562 0.63 -18.42 6.44
N GLY A 563 -0.36 -19.30 6.54
CA GLY A 563 -0.23 -20.71 6.17
C GLY A 563 0.51 -21.60 7.19
N ASP A 564 0.90 -22.79 6.73
CA ASP A 564 1.72 -23.73 7.50
C ASP A 564 3.20 -23.31 7.50
N ARG A 565 3.98 -23.85 8.43
CA ARG A 565 5.44 -23.68 8.53
C ARG A 565 6.21 -24.59 7.60
N VAL A 566 5.59 -25.65 7.08
CA VAL A 566 6.26 -26.64 6.23
C VAL A 566 6.70 -26.01 4.91
N ARG A 567 8.01 -25.77 4.78
CA ARG A 567 8.68 -25.25 3.57
C ARG A 567 8.09 -23.93 3.07
N ASN A 568 7.64 -23.09 4.00
CA ASN A 568 7.07 -21.77 3.71
C ASN A 568 8.18 -20.80 3.28
N TYR A 569 8.38 -20.68 1.97
CA TYR A 569 9.43 -19.86 1.38
C TYR A 569 9.14 -18.36 1.52
N ASP A 570 7.89 -17.92 1.36
CA ASP A 570 7.52 -16.52 1.54
C ASP A 570 7.76 -16.04 2.96
N GLY A 571 7.41 -16.87 3.93
CA GLY A 571 7.66 -16.60 5.33
C GLY A 571 9.15 -16.57 5.68
N LEU A 572 9.99 -17.36 5.01
CA LEU A 572 11.44 -17.28 5.19
C LEU A 572 12.02 -15.98 4.61
N GLY A 573 11.58 -15.56 3.41
CA GLY A 573 11.98 -14.28 2.83
C GLY A 573 11.62 -13.10 3.73
N GLY A 574 10.43 -13.13 4.33
CA GLY A 574 9.98 -12.14 5.31
C GLY A 574 10.82 -12.10 6.59
N GLN A 575 11.15 -13.26 7.16
CA GLN A 575 12.05 -13.35 8.33
C GLN A 575 13.45 -12.81 8.03
N LEU A 576 13.96 -13.08 6.83
CA LEU A 576 15.26 -12.58 6.38
C LEU A 576 15.25 -11.05 6.29
N LEU A 577 14.23 -10.45 5.66
CA LEU A 577 14.09 -8.99 5.58
C LEU A 577 13.99 -8.36 6.99
N PHE A 578 13.14 -8.90 7.86
CA PHE A 578 13.00 -8.42 9.25
C PHE A 578 14.33 -8.47 10.01
N ALA A 579 15.03 -9.61 9.95
CA ALA A 579 16.31 -9.78 10.63
C ALA A 579 17.39 -8.84 10.08
N TYR A 580 17.39 -8.58 8.77
CA TYR A 580 18.31 -7.64 8.13
C TYR A 580 18.05 -6.20 8.61
N LEU A 581 16.80 -5.72 8.50
CA LEU A 581 16.44 -4.38 8.99
C LEU A 581 16.76 -4.19 10.47
N HIS A 582 16.54 -5.22 11.29
CA HIS A 582 16.87 -5.19 12.72
C HIS A 582 18.39 -5.11 12.97
N LYS A 583 19.20 -5.93 12.29
CA LYS A 583 20.67 -5.93 12.45
C LYS A 583 21.32 -4.63 11.98
N HIS A 584 20.67 -3.93 11.06
CA HIS A 584 21.16 -2.67 10.50
C HIS A 584 20.47 -1.45 11.11
N ASP A 585 19.79 -1.58 12.26
CA ASP A 585 19.18 -0.47 13.01
C ASP A 585 18.09 0.31 12.24
N ALA A 586 17.55 -0.25 11.15
CA ALA A 586 16.42 0.33 10.41
C ALA A 586 15.05 -0.08 11.00
N LEU A 587 15.02 -1.14 11.81
CA LEU A 587 13.86 -1.60 12.58
C LEU A 587 14.30 -1.87 14.01
N ARG A 588 13.55 -1.36 14.99
CA ARG A 588 13.86 -1.55 16.43
C ARG A 588 12.64 -2.00 17.22
N TRP A 589 12.89 -2.86 18.20
CA TRP A 589 11.93 -3.26 19.23
C TRP A 589 12.39 -2.74 20.59
N THR A 590 11.74 -1.69 21.08
CA THR A 590 12.10 -1.02 22.34
C THR A 590 10.84 -0.78 23.15
N ASP A 591 10.86 -1.10 24.46
CA ASP A 591 9.73 -0.91 25.37
C ASP A 591 8.39 -1.47 24.87
N ASN A 592 8.44 -2.65 24.23
CA ASN A 592 7.32 -3.33 23.58
C ASN A 592 6.67 -2.55 22.42
N LYS A 593 7.41 -1.65 21.79
CA LYS A 593 6.99 -0.92 20.59
C LYS A 593 7.92 -1.24 19.44
N LEU A 594 7.32 -1.53 18.28
CA LEU A 594 8.05 -1.59 17.02
C LEU A 594 8.19 -0.18 16.44
N SER A 595 9.38 0.17 15.98
CA SER A 595 9.65 1.44 15.29
C SER A 595 10.57 1.20 14.09
N PHE A 596 10.46 2.07 13.09
CA PHE A 596 11.32 2.07 11.91
C PHE A 596 12.07 3.39 11.82
N ASP A 597 13.32 3.34 11.39
CA ASP A 597 14.00 4.53 10.88
C ASP A 597 13.59 4.71 9.41
N TRP A 598 12.54 5.50 9.16
CA TRP A 598 11.95 5.65 7.83
C TRP A 598 12.88 6.26 6.78
N ARG A 599 13.95 6.95 7.21
CA ARG A 599 15.00 7.48 6.32
C ARG A 599 15.94 6.37 5.88
N ARG A 600 16.32 5.49 6.82
CA ARG A 600 17.26 4.40 6.57
C ARG A 600 16.62 3.17 5.94
N VAL A 601 15.31 2.96 6.09
CA VAL A 601 14.62 1.79 5.50
C VAL A 601 14.92 1.63 4.01
N PRO A 602 14.77 2.64 3.14
CA PRO A 602 15.07 2.47 1.72
C PRO A 602 16.51 2.05 1.43
N GLU A 603 17.48 2.69 2.10
CA GLU A 603 18.90 2.40 1.96
C GLU A 603 19.20 0.93 2.34
N VAL A 604 18.74 0.51 3.52
CA VAL A 604 19.02 -0.82 4.07
C VAL A 604 18.30 -1.93 3.27
N VAL A 605 17.11 -1.67 2.74
CA VAL A 605 16.43 -2.64 1.83
C VAL A 605 17.21 -2.79 0.53
N ILE A 606 17.74 -1.70 -0.04
CA ILE A 606 18.56 -1.74 -1.25
C ILE A 606 19.89 -2.44 -0.99
N GLU A 607 20.52 -2.25 0.17
CA GLU A 607 21.73 -3.00 0.56
C GLU A 607 21.49 -4.52 0.57
N LEU A 608 20.37 -4.97 1.16
CA LEU A 608 19.98 -6.39 1.10
C LEU A 608 19.76 -6.86 -0.34
N CYS A 609 19.15 -6.02 -1.18
CA CYS A 609 18.98 -6.30 -2.60
C CYS A 609 20.33 -6.55 -3.29
N ASP A 610 21.31 -5.66 -3.07
CA ASP A 610 22.66 -5.80 -3.61
C ASP A 610 23.37 -7.08 -3.11
N GLU A 611 23.22 -7.41 -1.83
CA GLU A 611 23.77 -8.65 -1.26
C GLU A 611 23.18 -9.92 -1.89
N VAL A 612 21.85 -9.94 -2.10
CA VAL A 612 21.17 -11.06 -2.78
C VAL A 612 21.60 -11.13 -4.25
N GLU A 613 21.62 -10.01 -4.97
CA GLU A 613 22.09 -9.97 -6.37
C GLU A 613 23.55 -10.44 -6.49
N HIS A 614 24.42 -10.08 -5.54
CA HIS A 614 25.79 -10.57 -5.50
C HIS A 614 25.85 -12.09 -5.28
N LEU A 615 25.02 -12.64 -4.39
CA LEU A 615 24.92 -14.09 -4.16
C LEU A 615 24.55 -14.83 -5.46
N TYR A 616 23.58 -14.32 -6.21
CA TYR A 616 23.15 -14.87 -7.50
C TYR A 616 24.23 -14.72 -8.57
N ARG A 617 24.92 -13.57 -8.65
CA ARG A 617 26.00 -13.34 -9.61
C ARG A 617 27.18 -14.26 -9.40
N ALA A 618 27.58 -14.45 -8.15
CA ALA A 618 28.58 -15.46 -7.79
C ALA A 618 28.10 -16.90 -8.03
N GLY A 619 26.80 -17.13 -8.27
CA GLY A 619 26.24 -18.42 -8.64
C GLY A 619 26.73 -18.97 -9.98
N ILE A 620 27.11 -18.10 -10.93
CA ILE A 620 27.67 -18.51 -12.25
C ILE A 620 28.93 -19.37 -12.07
N ASP A 621 29.76 -19.01 -11.09
CA ASP A 621 31.05 -19.67 -10.85
C ASP A 621 30.92 -20.90 -9.93
N ARG A 622 29.69 -21.25 -9.50
CA ARG A 622 29.42 -22.35 -8.57
C ARG A 622 28.76 -23.52 -9.28
N SER A 623 29.05 -24.73 -8.81
CA SER A 623 28.17 -25.87 -9.09
C SER A 623 26.79 -25.61 -8.47
N ARG A 624 25.74 -26.26 -8.98
CA ARG A 624 24.38 -26.13 -8.42
C ARG A 624 24.33 -26.40 -6.91
N VAL A 625 24.97 -27.49 -6.46
CA VAL A 625 25.02 -27.84 -5.04
C VAL A 625 25.87 -26.84 -4.25
N GLY A 626 26.98 -26.37 -4.83
CA GLY A 626 27.80 -25.32 -4.22
C GLY A 626 27.03 -24.01 -4.05
N HIS A 627 26.16 -23.66 -4.99
CA HIS A 627 25.27 -22.51 -4.87
C HIS A 627 24.21 -22.73 -3.79
N TRP A 628 23.58 -23.91 -3.71
CA TRP A 628 22.62 -24.21 -2.64
C TRP A 628 23.25 -24.11 -1.24
N LEU A 629 24.49 -24.56 -1.08
CA LEU A 629 25.27 -24.41 0.16
C LEU A 629 25.53 -22.94 0.50
N ALA A 630 26.01 -22.16 -0.46
CA ALA A 630 26.27 -20.73 -0.26
C ALA A 630 24.98 -19.96 0.06
N SER A 631 23.86 -20.30 -0.57
CA SER A 631 22.55 -19.71 -0.29
C SER A 631 22.01 -20.10 1.08
N HIS A 632 22.22 -21.34 1.53
CA HIS A 632 21.88 -21.76 2.89
C HIS A 632 22.69 -20.98 3.92
N GLU A 633 24.01 -20.89 3.71
CA GLU A 633 24.92 -20.11 4.56
C GLU A 633 24.50 -18.64 4.62
N PHE A 634 24.17 -18.03 3.48
CA PHE A 634 23.69 -16.66 3.38
C PHE A 634 22.45 -16.43 4.28
N VAL A 635 21.43 -17.28 4.15
CA VAL A 635 20.19 -17.18 4.94
C VAL A 635 20.50 -17.41 6.42
N ALA A 636 21.35 -18.40 6.74
CA ALA A 636 21.74 -18.76 8.10
C ALA A 636 22.47 -17.63 8.85
N ARG A 637 23.07 -16.65 8.16
CA ARG A 637 23.64 -15.45 8.78
C ARG A 637 22.58 -14.59 9.49
N TYR A 638 21.32 -14.64 9.05
CA TYR A 638 20.24 -13.78 9.54
C TYR A 638 19.12 -14.56 10.22
N VAL A 639 18.76 -15.74 9.69
CA VAL A 639 17.71 -16.60 10.23
C VAL A 639 18.36 -17.91 10.68
N ALA A 640 18.31 -18.21 11.98
CA ALA A 640 18.94 -19.41 12.51
C ALA A 640 18.27 -20.68 11.94
N PRO A 641 19.04 -21.66 11.41
CA PRO A 641 18.47 -22.92 10.97
C PRO A 641 18.01 -23.77 12.15
N HIS A 642 17.14 -24.74 11.90
CA HIS A 642 16.67 -25.68 12.90
C HIS A 642 17.86 -26.41 13.55
N PRO A 643 17.88 -26.59 14.89
CA PRO A 643 18.98 -27.29 15.58
C PRO A 643 19.29 -28.72 15.10
N ALA A 644 18.37 -29.35 14.36
CA ALA A 644 18.48 -30.70 13.83
C ALA A 644 18.76 -30.72 12.32
N SER A 645 19.01 -29.55 11.72
CA SER A 645 19.31 -29.41 10.31
C SER A 645 20.56 -30.21 9.94
N THR A 646 20.44 -31.03 8.90
CA THR A 646 21.59 -31.71 8.28
C THR A 646 22.41 -30.72 7.45
N TRP A 647 21.76 -29.75 6.81
CA TRP A 647 22.41 -28.72 6.00
C TRP A 647 23.29 -27.79 6.85
N ALA A 648 22.84 -27.42 8.05
CA ALA A 648 23.61 -26.60 8.99
C ALA A 648 24.88 -27.30 9.53
N LYS A 649 24.99 -28.63 9.41
CA LYS A 649 26.22 -29.38 9.74
C LYS A 649 27.27 -29.29 8.63
N GLY A 650 26.93 -28.71 7.48
CA GLY A 650 27.82 -28.47 6.36
C GLY A 650 27.92 -29.64 5.38
N ALA A 651 28.73 -29.43 4.34
CA ALA A 651 28.89 -30.32 3.19
C ALA A 651 29.18 -31.79 3.57
N ALA A 652 29.97 -32.03 4.61
CA ALA A 652 30.34 -33.38 5.06
C ALA A 652 29.16 -34.22 5.58
N ALA A 653 28.04 -33.58 5.95
CA ALA A 653 26.84 -34.27 6.44
C ALA A 653 25.82 -34.57 5.32
N LEU A 654 26.09 -34.13 4.08
CA LEU A 654 25.17 -34.22 2.95
C LEU A 654 25.58 -35.35 1.98
N PRO A 655 24.61 -36.02 1.33
CA PRO A 655 24.89 -37.03 0.31
C PRO A 655 25.35 -36.40 -1.02
N LEU A 656 26.57 -35.87 -1.06
CA LEU A 656 27.11 -35.11 -2.20
C LEU A 656 27.48 -35.96 -3.42
N ASP A 657 27.75 -37.25 -3.24
CA ASP A 657 28.14 -38.17 -4.31
C ASP A 657 26.95 -38.77 -5.08
N GLY A 658 25.72 -38.37 -4.72
CA GLY A 658 24.47 -38.93 -5.24
C GLY A 658 23.65 -37.96 -6.12
N PRO A 659 22.48 -38.38 -6.60
CA PRO A 659 21.54 -37.49 -7.31
C PRO A 659 21.03 -36.37 -6.39
N LEU A 660 20.46 -35.31 -6.97
CA LEU A 660 19.99 -34.12 -6.22
C LEU A 660 18.81 -34.40 -5.27
N LYS A 661 18.01 -35.43 -5.55
CA LYS A 661 16.80 -35.75 -4.77
C LYS A 661 17.12 -36.00 -3.27
N PRO A 662 18.07 -36.88 -2.90
CA PRO A 662 18.54 -37.04 -1.52
C PRO A 662 18.94 -35.73 -0.81
N LEU A 663 19.52 -34.75 -1.51
CA LEU A 663 19.85 -33.44 -0.92
C LEU A 663 18.58 -32.67 -0.53
N THR A 664 17.58 -32.65 -1.41
CA THR A 664 16.28 -32.00 -1.13
C THR A 664 15.46 -32.75 -0.08
N ASP A 665 15.62 -34.08 0.03
CA ASP A 665 14.97 -34.89 1.06
C ASP A 665 15.64 -34.70 2.44
N ALA A 666 16.90 -34.25 2.49
CA ALA A 666 17.61 -33.92 3.73
C ALA A 666 17.21 -32.56 4.34
N VAL A 667 16.39 -31.77 3.64
CA VAL A 667 15.86 -30.49 4.11
C VAL A 667 14.72 -30.74 5.10
N GLN A 668 14.80 -30.17 6.29
CA GLN A 668 13.73 -30.29 7.28
C GLN A 668 12.44 -29.62 6.78
N PRO A 669 11.25 -30.10 7.20
CA PRO A 669 9.99 -29.41 6.92
C PRO A 669 10.02 -27.95 7.34
N ASP A 670 10.57 -27.62 8.52
CA ASP A 670 10.78 -26.26 9.02
C ASP A 670 12.29 -26.01 9.24
N GLU A 671 13.05 -26.01 8.14
CA GLU A 671 14.52 -25.81 8.15
C GLU A 671 14.95 -24.49 8.81
N PHE A 672 14.10 -23.46 8.74
CA PHE A 672 14.32 -22.15 9.33
C PHE A 672 13.08 -21.76 10.16
N PRO A 673 13.02 -22.21 11.42
CA PRO A 673 11.85 -22.01 12.27
C PRO A 673 11.60 -20.53 12.57
N LEU A 674 10.37 -20.22 12.99
CA LEU A 674 10.03 -18.86 13.42
C LEU A 674 10.90 -18.43 14.60
N ASN A 675 11.42 -17.21 14.54
CA ASN A 675 12.03 -16.60 15.72
C ASN A 675 10.97 -16.29 16.80
N VAL A 676 11.42 -15.97 18.02
CA VAL A 676 10.55 -15.70 19.18
C VAL A 676 9.54 -14.57 18.94
N PHE A 677 9.88 -13.58 18.12
CA PHE A 677 8.97 -12.50 17.74
C PHE A 677 7.82 -13.04 16.89
N TYR A 678 8.13 -13.82 15.86
CA TYR A 678 7.13 -14.37 14.95
C TYR A 678 6.27 -15.46 15.55
N GLU A 679 6.80 -16.28 16.47
CA GLU A 679 5.98 -17.22 17.23
C GLU A 679 4.88 -16.50 18.02
N ALA A 680 5.25 -15.41 18.71
CA ALA A 680 4.31 -14.59 19.46
C ALA A 680 3.33 -13.85 18.54
N LEU A 681 3.82 -13.26 17.44
CA LEU A 681 2.98 -12.55 16.47
C LEU A 681 1.96 -13.49 15.84
N ARG A 682 2.39 -14.65 15.32
CA ARG A 682 1.52 -15.65 14.71
C ARG A 682 0.40 -16.06 15.63
N LYS A 683 0.71 -16.35 16.91
CA LYS A 683 -0.29 -16.74 17.90
C LYS A 683 -1.38 -15.70 18.09
N LYS A 684 -1.01 -14.42 18.13
CA LYS A 684 -1.96 -13.31 18.34
C LYS A 684 -2.74 -12.96 17.07
N MET A 685 -2.10 -13.08 15.89
CA MET A 685 -2.67 -12.70 14.61
C MET A 685 -3.45 -13.81 13.90
N THR A 686 -3.42 -15.05 14.41
CA THR A 686 -4.12 -16.20 13.80
C THR A 686 -5.61 -15.92 13.49
N PRO A 687 -6.41 -15.32 14.40
CA PRO A 687 -7.80 -14.99 14.08
C PRO A 687 -7.95 -13.99 12.93
N VAL A 688 -7.06 -12.99 12.88
CA VAL A 688 -7.04 -11.97 11.83
C VAL A 688 -6.71 -12.62 10.48
N ILE A 689 -5.66 -13.45 10.42
CA ILE A 689 -5.30 -14.17 9.19
C ILE A 689 -6.44 -15.08 8.71
N ALA A 690 -7.08 -15.83 9.62
CA ALA A 690 -8.22 -16.68 9.27
C ALA A 690 -9.40 -15.87 8.70
N SER A 691 -9.64 -14.66 9.22
CA SER A 691 -10.69 -13.75 8.73
C SER A 691 -10.45 -13.16 7.33
N THR A 692 -9.30 -13.45 6.72
CA THR A 692 -8.96 -12.97 5.37
C THR A 692 -9.23 -14.00 4.26
N ALA A 693 -9.63 -15.23 4.60
CA ALA A 693 -10.06 -16.18 3.59
C ALA A 693 -11.25 -15.63 2.80
N GLY A 694 -11.19 -15.73 1.47
CA GLY A 694 -12.26 -15.27 0.58
C GLY A 694 -12.42 -13.76 0.46
N ILE A 695 -11.64 -12.95 1.18
CA ILE A 695 -11.80 -11.49 1.19
C ILE A 695 -11.59 -10.88 -0.21
N THR A 696 -12.38 -9.86 -0.52
CA THR A 696 -12.33 -9.06 -1.74
C THR A 696 -12.47 -7.58 -1.36
N ALA A 697 -12.39 -6.68 -2.35
CA ALA A 697 -12.70 -5.26 -2.11
C ALA A 697 -14.09 -5.09 -1.46
N ALA A 698 -15.14 -5.74 -1.99
CA ALA A 698 -16.51 -5.57 -1.52
C ALA A 698 -16.73 -6.03 -0.07
N THR A 699 -16.14 -7.16 0.33
CA THR A 699 -16.29 -7.73 1.68
C THR A 699 -15.38 -7.09 2.73
N ALA A 700 -14.36 -6.34 2.29
CA ALA A 700 -13.49 -5.59 3.19
C ALA A 700 -14.23 -4.42 3.87
N ASP A 701 -15.11 -3.76 3.11
CA ASP A 701 -15.79 -2.53 3.54
C ASP A 701 -16.98 -2.82 4.48
N ASP A 702 -17.66 -3.96 4.33
CA ASP A 702 -18.72 -4.41 5.24
C ASP A 702 -18.25 -4.58 6.70
N ALA A 703 -16.95 -4.84 6.92
CA ALA A 703 -16.36 -4.93 8.25
C ALA A 703 -15.82 -3.58 8.78
N ALA A 704 -15.52 -2.63 7.89
CA ALA A 704 -14.96 -1.32 8.25
C ALA A 704 -15.99 -0.35 8.86
N GLY A 705 -17.30 -0.65 8.70
CA GLY A 705 -18.40 0.09 9.35
C GLY A 705 -18.49 -0.10 10.87
N ALA A 706 -17.69 -0.99 11.47
CA ALA A 706 -17.53 -1.07 12.91
C ALA A 706 -16.53 0.01 13.36
N ALA A 707 -17.02 1.01 14.11
CA ALA A 707 -16.23 2.12 14.63
C ALA A 707 -14.90 1.63 15.26
N PRO A 708 -13.77 2.34 15.05
CA PRO A 708 -12.52 1.97 15.68
C PRO A 708 -12.68 1.98 17.21
N ALA A 709 -12.11 0.98 17.87
CA ALA A 709 -11.94 1.00 19.31
C ALA A 709 -11.19 2.30 19.70
N PRO A 710 -11.59 2.99 20.78
CA PRO A 710 -10.97 4.23 21.19
C PRO A 710 -9.46 4.04 21.38
N ALA A 711 -8.68 5.03 20.96
CA ALA A 711 -7.24 5.05 21.15
C ALA A 711 -6.89 4.63 22.57
N VAL A 712 -6.07 3.58 22.70
CA VAL A 712 -5.56 3.13 23.98
C VAL A 712 -4.76 4.29 24.56
N ARG A 713 -5.31 4.92 25.60
CA ARG A 713 -4.64 5.96 26.37
C ARG A 713 -3.30 5.41 26.85
N VAL A 714 -2.22 6.04 26.40
CA VAL A 714 -0.91 5.89 27.03
C VAL A 714 -1.04 6.53 28.42
N ALA A 715 -0.91 5.73 29.46
CA ALA A 715 -0.75 6.20 30.84
C ALA A 715 0.73 6.49 31.11
#